data_AF-A0A1X0F6Z9-F1
#
_entry.id   AF-A0A1X0F6Z9-F1
#
_cell.length_a   1.000
_cell.length_b   1.000
_cell.length_c   1.000
_cell.angle_alpha   90.00
_cell.angle_beta   90.00
_cell.angle_gamma   90.00
#
_symmetry.space_group_name_H-M   'P 1'
#
loop_
_entity.id
_entity.type
_entity.pdbx_description
1 polymer ?
#
loop_
_entity_poly.entity_id
_entity_poly.type
_entity_poly.pdbx_seq_one_letter_code
_entity_poly.pdbx_strand_id
1 'polypeptide(L)'
;MLAIVGQRAQPGLQFAAAGLPSPLPYLLDDGDRNWTQIEIQGAHFAHAASLAQVWRSCGLLPDITVGHSLGEVAAAYVAGAISLPDAVSVVAARATVVEQLPGHYGMAVLGLDAGRTAQLVTETPGWLEISVVNSTSSTAVSGDGNAVTGIVQLAERNGIFVRELAVDFPAHTSKLEQLHDMFAELLPTSSFLDTPVEFISSVHGEAVGADTRFTDYWYQNLRSTVRFDEAVATATRRGAGMYVEASADPSLLYALTELAEDALILPSGRRDQPVLQQLSASIATAALANPHYRWHDLANITDQQPLWGFPPAPMRAVYLWAKPEPLPPAPSAAPAVCYEEWEPSAAWRAGEAGRQPRTISIVASDDATVPLARQLTEAAAAHDGCATTRPDDAEITVLLAPAFLQPEVHRAADQIRGDAARVDYRQAVGPSSRCVWLVTTGGVQIPPSGPAALPAQAALAAMHHCVGFEFPDCTFAHLDLPSRSLDTDAAHRCIDVLLGDAADIALRDGAFDGSGRGEPNYFVRTVRERPDEGTESPLDEATLEHVVITGGNGTIGLRYARHCVERGAKRVTLLSRKGVSDTELARVTHGHKTQVTAPTCDITDARALSAVADQYAGSGASLLIHAAGSATFAPYDQIDDATLADVFSGKITGLLRMTEVWPLRPDVRVLLCSSVSGVWGGYGHAGYAAANRMLDMLAAELRDKGLDCTAVRWGLWQDTTIADAEEIARIERSGLVPMEPEAAITASLRRRHGDPLILAADFDRLRVFFESQKLPMPFVTAKTQASGDSPSRSESHGQRPLAELVRAEVAAAFSLDGPASVDLSATLVDLGADSVLALDLRDRLRRETGTSVPAGRILGGMTGAELVECLQSTNSAAGSAASPEAVAEPERQERLQSTRDEYH
;
A
#
# COMPACT_ATOMS: atom_id res chain seq x y z
N MET A 1 0.23 44.54 -20.46
CA MET A 1 -0.22 44.04 -19.14
C MET A 1 -0.81 45.14 -18.26
N LEU A 2 -0.19 46.33 -18.18
CA LEU A 2 -0.73 47.50 -17.45
C LEU A 2 -1.84 48.30 -18.19
N ALA A 3 -2.16 47.96 -19.44
CA ALA A 3 -3.28 48.56 -20.17
C ALA A 3 -4.67 48.03 -19.75
N ILE A 4 -4.71 47.01 -18.88
CA ILE A 4 -5.95 46.48 -18.29
C ILE A 4 -5.97 46.87 -16.81
N VAL A 5 -6.69 47.97 -16.52
CA VAL A 5 -7.09 48.54 -15.22
C VAL A 5 -6.10 49.50 -14.53
N GLY A 6 -6.43 50.80 -14.56
CA GLY A 6 -5.72 51.88 -13.85
C GLY A 6 -5.69 51.79 -12.31
N GLN A 7 -6.23 50.73 -11.71
CA GLN A 7 -6.04 50.39 -10.28
C GLN A 7 -4.84 49.46 -10.04
N ARG A 8 -4.28 48.81 -11.07
CA ARG A 8 -3.23 47.78 -10.94
C ARG A 8 -1.80 48.32 -10.92
N ALA A 9 -1.60 49.63 -11.11
CA ALA A 9 -0.31 50.32 -10.97
C ALA A 9 -0.12 50.95 -9.57
N GLN A 10 -1.10 50.81 -8.67
CA GLN A 10 -1.09 51.47 -7.36
C GLN A 10 0.19 51.21 -6.54
N PRO A 11 0.73 49.98 -6.47
CA PRO A 11 1.98 49.74 -5.74
C PRO A 11 3.16 50.57 -6.28
N GLY A 12 3.31 50.68 -7.60
CA GLY A 12 4.38 51.50 -8.20
C GLY A 12 4.15 53.01 -8.06
N LEU A 13 2.89 53.45 -8.11
CA LEU A 13 2.54 54.87 -7.91
C LEU A 13 2.73 55.32 -6.45
N GLN A 14 2.61 54.39 -5.49
CA GLN A 14 2.79 54.69 -4.07
C GLN A 14 4.23 55.10 -3.74
N PHE A 15 5.24 54.59 -4.45
CA PHE A 15 6.64 55.05 -4.28
C PHE A 15 6.78 56.54 -4.57
N ALA A 16 6.20 57.00 -5.69
CA ALA A 16 6.21 58.43 -6.03
C ALA A 16 5.43 59.27 -5.01
N ALA A 17 4.30 58.75 -4.50
CA ALA A 17 3.51 59.43 -3.46
C ALA A 17 4.27 59.52 -2.11
N ALA A 18 5.17 58.58 -1.82
CA ALA A 18 6.06 58.60 -0.67
C ALA A 18 7.34 59.44 -0.90
N GLY A 19 7.49 60.08 -2.06
CA GLY A 19 8.68 60.87 -2.41
C GLY A 19 9.92 60.04 -2.77
N LEU A 20 9.73 58.77 -3.09
CA LEU A 20 10.80 57.82 -3.46
C LEU A 20 10.90 57.67 -4.99
N PRO A 21 12.05 57.22 -5.53
CA PRO A 21 12.18 56.81 -6.93
C PRO A 21 11.09 55.79 -7.31
N SER A 22 10.42 56.03 -8.43
CA SER A 22 9.34 55.14 -8.91
C SER A 22 9.95 53.90 -9.55
N PRO A 23 9.48 52.68 -9.21
CA PRO A 23 9.94 51.45 -9.86
C PRO A 23 9.30 51.20 -11.23
N LEU A 24 8.33 52.02 -11.65
CA LEU A 24 7.60 51.82 -12.90
C LEU A 24 8.49 51.88 -14.17
N PRO A 25 9.46 52.80 -14.29
CA PRO A 25 10.35 52.83 -15.45
C PRO A 25 11.17 51.53 -15.58
N TYR A 26 11.61 50.92 -14.48
CA TYR A 26 12.30 49.61 -14.52
C TYR A 26 11.42 48.51 -15.14
N LEU A 27 10.11 48.57 -14.91
CA LEU A 27 9.14 47.59 -15.43
C LEU A 27 8.67 47.88 -16.86
N LEU A 28 8.86 49.10 -17.37
CA LEU A 28 8.20 49.60 -18.57
C LEU A 28 9.15 50.11 -19.67
N ASP A 29 10.35 50.57 -19.32
CA ASP A 29 11.31 51.08 -20.28
C ASP A 29 12.13 49.93 -20.89
N ASP A 30 12.28 49.92 -22.22
CA ASP A 30 13.16 48.98 -22.94
C ASP A 30 14.66 49.42 -22.92
N GLY A 31 14.98 50.44 -22.13
CA GLY A 31 16.30 51.08 -22.13
C GLY A 31 17.24 50.55 -21.06
N ASP A 32 18.46 50.20 -21.45
CA ASP A 32 19.51 49.79 -20.51
C ASP A 32 20.03 51.03 -19.75
N ARG A 33 19.72 51.10 -18.45
CA ARG A 33 20.08 52.18 -17.52
C ARG A 33 20.58 51.56 -16.21
N ASN A 34 21.42 52.29 -15.49
CA ASN A 34 21.76 51.89 -14.11
C ASN A 34 20.57 52.20 -13.20
N TRP A 35 20.04 51.17 -12.57
CA TRP A 35 18.89 51.23 -11.67
C TRP A 35 19.34 51.19 -10.22
N THR A 36 18.69 51.97 -9.36
CA THR A 36 18.91 51.95 -7.92
C THR A 36 18.30 50.71 -7.27
N GLN A 37 18.77 50.34 -6.07
CA GLN A 37 18.19 49.21 -5.32
C GLN A 37 16.70 49.45 -4.98
N ILE A 38 16.30 50.71 -4.75
CA ILE A 38 14.90 51.07 -4.51
C ILE A 38 14.05 50.77 -5.75
N GLU A 39 14.53 51.10 -6.95
CA GLU A 39 13.81 50.83 -8.20
C GLU A 39 13.70 49.33 -8.48
N ILE A 40 14.78 48.56 -8.28
CA ILE A 40 14.82 47.11 -8.54
C ILE A 40 13.91 46.36 -7.53
N GLN A 41 14.12 46.56 -6.22
CA GLN A 41 13.32 45.88 -5.20
C GLN A 41 11.87 46.35 -5.21
N GLY A 42 11.64 47.64 -5.45
CA GLY A 42 10.31 48.22 -5.64
C GLY A 42 9.60 47.63 -6.85
N ALA A 43 10.31 47.35 -7.94
CA ALA A 43 9.75 46.71 -9.13
C ALA A 43 9.35 45.26 -8.86
N HIS A 44 10.17 44.49 -8.14
CA HIS A 44 9.81 43.13 -7.73
C HIS A 44 8.55 43.10 -6.86
N PHE A 45 8.49 43.97 -5.84
CA PHE A 45 7.31 44.11 -4.98
C PHE A 45 6.07 44.53 -5.79
N ALA A 46 6.18 45.59 -6.58
CA ALA A 46 5.06 46.10 -7.36
C ALA A 46 4.55 45.07 -8.37
N HIS A 47 5.45 44.35 -9.04
CA HIS A 47 5.08 43.30 -9.99
C HIS A 47 4.34 42.15 -9.29
N ALA A 48 4.89 41.59 -8.20
CA ALA A 48 4.25 40.49 -7.46
C ALA A 48 2.87 40.88 -6.92
N ALA A 49 2.76 42.08 -6.31
CA ALA A 49 1.50 42.62 -5.81
C ALA A 49 0.46 42.82 -6.94
N SER A 50 0.89 43.33 -8.10
CA SER A 50 0.01 43.50 -9.26
C SER A 50 -0.44 42.16 -9.86
N LEU A 51 0.44 41.15 -9.91
CA LEU A 51 0.08 39.79 -10.36
C LEU A 51 -0.96 39.16 -9.43
N ALA A 52 -0.76 39.24 -8.12
CA ALA A 52 -1.74 38.76 -7.14
C ALA A 52 -3.12 39.42 -7.34
N GLN A 53 -3.15 40.71 -7.69
CA GLN A 53 -4.41 41.39 -8.01
C GLN A 53 -5.05 40.92 -9.32
N VAL A 54 -4.27 40.47 -10.31
CA VAL A 54 -4.81 39.82 -11.51
C VAL A 54 -5.47 38.49 -11.16
N TRP A 55 -4.79 37.62 -10.39
CA TRP A 55 -5.36 36.37 -9.89
C TRP A 55 -6.67 36.59 -9.13
N ARG A 56 -6.69 37.56 -8.21
CA ARG A 56 -7.90 37.95 -7.46
C ARG A 56 -9.05 38.41 -8.36
N SER A 57 -8.73 39.20 -9.40
CA SER A 57 -9.75 39.65 -10.36
C SER A 57 -10.34 38.51 -11.19
N CYS A 58 -9.64 37.38 -11.24
CA CYS A 58 -10.11 36.13 -11.81
C CYS A 58 -10.77 35.22 -10.76
N GLY A 59 -11.18 35.74 -9.58
CA GLY A 59 -11.87 34.95 -8.57
C GLY A 59 -11.01 33.91 -7.85
N LEU A 60 -9.69 33.91 -8.06
CA LEU A 60 -8.74 33.07 -7.35
C LEU A 60 -8.11 33.89 -6.22
N LEU A 61 -8.56 33.61 -4.99
CA LEU A 61 -8.11 34.27 -3.78
C LEU A 61 -7.10 33.38 -3.05
N PRO A 62 -6.02 33.93 -2.47
CA PRO A 62 -5.12 33.15 -1.64
C PRO A 62 -5.72 32.90 -0.26
N ASP A 63 -5.66 31.66 0.21
CA ASP A 63 -5.95 31.29 1.60
C ASP A 63 -4.73 31.50 2.50
N ILE A 64 -3.53 31.31 1.93
CA ILE A 64 -2.23 31.41 2.59
C ILE A 64 -1.28 32.17 1.65
N THR A 65 -0.42 33.04 2.20
CA THR A 65 0.70 33.63 1.49
C THR A 65 2.02 33.21 2.11
N VAL A 66 2.99 32.89 1.25
CA VAL A 66 4.38 32.59 1.61
C VAL A 66 5.26 33.49 0.76
N GLY A 67 6.28 34.10 1.38
CA GLY A 67 7.26 34.91 0.66
C GLY A 67 8.67 34.35 0.83
N HIS A 68 9.53 34.60 -0.15
CA HIS A 68 10.95 34.31 -0.07
C HIS A 68 11.72 35.63 0.04
N SER A 69 12.35 35.90 1.18
CA SER A 69 13.13 37.12 1.40
C SER A 69 12.30 38.39 1.14
N LEU A 70 12.70 39.26 0.18
CA LEU A 70 11.94 40.44 -0.25
C LEU A 70 10.48 40.10 -0.64
N GLY A 71 10.25 38.89 -1.16
CA GLY A 71 8.91 38.40 -1.51
C GLY A 71 7.94 38.38 -0.33
N GLU A 72 8.43 38.34 0.92
CA GLU A 72 7.58 38.44 2.11
C GLU A 72 6.87 39.78 2.24
N VAL A 73 7.45 40.88 1.75
CA VAL A 73 6.76 42.19 1.76
C VAL A 73 5.53 42.15 0.86
N ALA A 74 5.64 41.50 -0.30
CA ALA A 74 4.50 41.25 -1.19
C ALA A 74 3.51 40.26 -0.57
N ALA A 75 3.99 39.17 0.04
CA ALA A 75 3.13 38.19 0.70
C ALA A 75 2.30 38.78 1.85
N ALA A 76 2.93 39.60 2.71
CA ALA A 76 2.27 40.30 3.81
C ALA A 76 1.26 41.34 3.31
N TYR A 77 1.62 42.11 2.27
CA TYR A 77 0.70 43.07 1.66
C TYR A 77 -0.50 42.37 0.99
N VAL A 78 -0.26 41.27 0.28
CA VAL A 78 -1.32 40.47 -0.35
C VAL A 78 -2.22 39.88 0.72
N ALA A 79 -1.69 39.29 1.79
CA ALA A 79 -2.49 38.81 2.92
C ALA A 79 -3.35 39.93 3.57
N GLY A 80 -2.90 41.18 3.44
CA GLY A 80 -3.51 42.34 4.10
C GLY A 80 -2.93 42.57 5.50
N ALA A 81 -1.91 41.81 5.90
CA ALA A 81 -1.24 41.93 7.19
C ALA A 81 -0.48 43.27 7.34
N ILE A 82 -0.17 43.95 6.24
CA ILE A 82 0.44 45.29 6.24
C ILE A 82 -0.24 46.21 5.20
N SER A 83 -0.20 47.51 5.45
CA SER A 83 -0.72 48.52 4.52
C SER A 83 0.21 48.73 3.31
N LEU A 84 -0.32 49.24 2.19
CA LEU A 84 0.51 49.56 1.02
C LEU A 84 1.60 50.62 1.34
N PRO A 85 1.32 51.71 2.09
CA PRO A 85 2.37 52.63 2.54
C PRO A 85 3.45 51.97 3.39
N ASP A 86 3.08 51.05 4.29
CA ASP A 86 4.04 50.33 5.13
C ASP A 86 4.91 49.41 4.28
N ALA A 87 4.32 48.65 3.36
CA ALA A 87 5.05 47.78 2.44
C ALA A 87 6.10 48.57 1.62
N VAL A 88 5.72 49.72 1.06
CA VAL A 88 6.63 50.60 0.32
C VAL A 88 7.76 51.12 1.23
N SER A 89 7.44 51.50 2.47
CA SER A 89 8.43 51.98 3.43
C SER A 89 9.42 50.89 3.83
N VAL A 90 8.95 49.65 4.02
CA VAL A 90 9.81 48.48 4.29
C VAL A 90 10.74 48.19 3.12
N VAL A 91 10.23 48.18 1.88
CA VAL A 91 11.07 47.99 0.68
C VAL A 91 12.12 49.09 0.57
N ALA A 92 11.72 50.35 0.79
CA ALA A 92 12.63 51.49 0.70
C ALA A 92 13.72 51.46 1.78
N ALA A 93 13.35 51.17 3.02
CA ALA A 93 14.28 51.00 4.14
C ALA A 93 15.29 49.90 3.83
N ARG A 94 14.81 48.75 3.34
CA ARG A 94 15.66 47.59 2.99
C ARG A 94 16.64 47.92 1.87
N ALA A 95 16.16 48.52 0.79
CA ALA A 95 17.00 48.93 -0.34
C ALA A 95 18.06 49.96 0.07
N THR A 96 17.68 50.94 0.91
CA THR A 96 18.61 51.97 1.42
C THR A 96 19.73 51.37 2.26
N VAL A 97 19.39 50.44 3.15
CA VAL A 97 20.37 49.76 4.02
C VAL A 97 21.35 48.93 3.21
N VAL A 98 20.84 48.20 2.22
CA VAL A 98 21.65 47.36 1.35
C VAL A 98 22.61 48.17 0.48
N GLU A 99 22.14 49.30 -0.08
CA GLU A 99 22.95 50.16 -0.95
C GLU A 99 24.11 50.86 -0.20
N GLN A 100 23.98 51.00 1.13
CA GLN A 100 25.00 51.62 1.97
C GLN A 100 26.06 50.63 2.51
N LEU A 101 25.97 49.34 2.20
CA LEU A 101 26.96 48.33 2.62
C LEU A 101 28.28 48.49 1.84
N PRO A 102 29.39 48.88 2.48
CA PRO A 102 30.68 48.91 1.81
C PRO A 102 31.23 47.47 1.66
N GLY A 103 31.68 47.12 0.46
CA GLY A 103 32.40 45.87 0.21
C GLY A 103 32.14 45.29 -1.17
N HIS A 104 32.77 44.15 -1.43
CA HIS A 104 32.52 43.33 -2.61
C HIS A 104 31.99 41.98 -2.15
N TYR A 105 30.70 41.75 -2.35
CA TYR A 105 29.99 40.56 -1.89
C TYR A 105 29.37 39.83 -3.08
N GLY A 106 28.95 38.60 -2.83
CA GLY A 106 28.22 37.81 -3.81
C GLY A 106 27.25 36.84 -3.15
N MET A 107 26.51 36.14 -4.00
CA MET A 107 25.61 35.06 -3.59
C MET A 107 25.59 33.96 -4.65
N ALA A 108 25.50 32.71 -4.22
CA ALA A 108 25.37 31.57 -5.14
C ALA A 108 24.35 30.55 -4.62
N VAL A 109 23.64 29.90 -5.55
CA VAL A 109 22.73 28.78 -5.26
C VAL A 109 23.46 27.48 -5.57
N LEU A 110 23.37 26.51 -4.66
CA LEU A 110 23.95 25.18 -4.76
C LEU A 110 22.85 24.11 -4.75
N GLY A 111 22.99 23.11 -5.61
CA GLY A 111 22.15 21.91 -5.63
C GLY A 111 22.53 20.92 -4.54
N LEU A 112 22.49 21.34 -3.28
CA LEU A 112 22.85 20.58 -2.09
C LEU A 112 21.90 20.87 -0.93
N ASP A 113 21.79 19.90 -0.02
CA ASP A 113 21.18 20.07 1.30
C ASP A 113 22.03 20.99 2.21
N ALA A 114 21.42 21.52 3.26
CA ALA A 114 22.06 22.45 4.18
C ALA A 114 23.30 21.87 4.90
N GLY A 115 23.31 20.57 5.19
CA GLY A 115 24.44 19.91 5.86
C GLY A 115 25.67 19.83 4.96
N ARG A 116 25.48 19.40 3.71
CA ARG A 116 26.57 19.36 2.71
C ARG A 116 27.04 20.75 2.30
N THR A 117 26.13 21.71 2.19
CA THR A 117 26.52 23.11 1.92
C THR A 117 27.37 23.68 3.06
N ALA A 118 27.05 23.39 4.32
CA ALA A 118 27.87 23.82 5.47
C ALA A 118 29.29 23.24 5.42
N GLN A 119 29.46 22.01 4.92
CA GLN A 119 30.77 21.39 4.71
C GLN A 119 31.56 22.14 3.63
N LEU A 120 30.96 22.39 2.46
CA LEU A 120 31.62 23.15 1.38
C LEU A 120 31.97 24.58 1.80
N VAL A 121 31.12 25.24 2.60
CA VAL A 121 31.39 26.56 3.17
C VAL A 121 32.64 26.51 4.06
N THR A 122 32.79 25.48 4.89
CA THR A 122 33.96 25.30 5.76
C THR A 122 35.25 25.03 4.98
N GLU A 123 35.14 24.33 3.84
CA GLU A 123 36.28 24.04 2.96
C GLU A 123 36.71 25.23 2.09
N THR A 124 35.83 26.21 1.91
CA THR A 124 36.09 27.37 1.06
C THR A 124 36.78 28.49 1.86
N PRO A 125 37.97 28.97 1.43
CA PRO A 125 38.62 30.09 2.10
C PRO A 125 37.83 31.40 1.95
N GLY A 126 37.67 32.13 3.06
CA GLY A 126 36.97 33.42 3.11
C GLY A 126 35.69 33.35 3.92
N TRP A 127 34.95 34.46 4.02
CA TRP A 127 33.69 34.48 4.76
C TRP A 127 32.50 34.15 3.85
N LEU A 128 31.75 33.12 4.24
CA LEU A 128 30.52 32.63 3.61
C LEU A 128 29.56 32.14 4.70
N GLU A 129 28.27 32.39 4.52
CA GLU A 129 27.19 31.87 5.36
C GLU A 129 26.07 31.31 4.48
N ILE A 130 25.34 30.30 5.00
CA ILE A 130 24.11 29.83 4.36
C ILE A 130 23.03 30.88 4.56
N SER A 131 22.64 31.53 3.46
CA SER A 131 21.65 32.62 3.45
C SER A 131 20.23 32.12 3.17
N VAL A 132 20.08 30.97 2.50
CA VAL A 132 18.77 30.40 2.13
C VAL A 132 18.80 28.87 2.16
N VAL A 133 17.72 28.27 2.66
CA VAL A 133 17.37 26.85 2.46
C VAL A 133 16.05 26.80 1.69
N ASN A 134 16.14 26.44 0.40
CA ASN A 134 14.99 26.42 -0.51
C ASN A 134 14.26 25.09 -0.47
N SER A 135 14.99 23.97 -0.41
CA SER A 135 14.45 22.61 -0.37
C SER A 135 15.50 21.63 0.16
N THR A 136 15.17 20.34 0.21
CA THR A 136 16.11 19.28 0.62
C THR A 136 17.31 19.11 -0.32
N SER A 137 17.26 19.69 -1.53
CA SER A 137 18.35 19.63 -2.51
C SER A 137 18.79 21.00 -3.04
N SER A 138 18.34 22.11 -2.44
CA SER A 138 18.64 23.46 -2.91
C SER A 138 18.89 24.44 -1.76
N THR A 139 20.07 25.04 -1.74
CA THR A 139 20.50 26.03 -0.74
C THR A 139 21.21 27.20 -1.41
N ALA A 140 21.28 28.35 -0.74
CA ALA A 140 22.08 29.48 -1.18
C ALA A 140 23.04 29.95 -0.11
N VAL A 141 24.19 30.45 -0.56
CA VAL A 141 25.24 31.00 0.28
C VAL A 141 25.52 32.45 -0.11
N SER A 142 25.85 33.27 0.87
CA SER A 142 26.20 34.67 0.69
C SER A 142 27.46 35.00 1.50
N GLY A 143 28.29 35.89 0.98
CA GLY A 143 29.53 36.26 1.66
C GLY A 143 30.44 37.15 0.82
N ASP A 144 31.74 37.11 1.11
CA ASP A 144 32.75 37.85 0.34
C ASP A 144 32.78 37.39 -1.12
N GLY A 145 32.90 38.32 -2.07
CA GLY A 145 32.86 37.99 -3.50
C GLY A 145 33.90 36.95 -3.93
N ASN A 146 35.14 37.06 -3.43
CA ASN A 146 36.17 36.05 -3.69
C ASN A 146 35.84 34.67 -3.11
N ALA A 147 35.16 34.62 -1.97
CA ALA A 147 34.76 33.36 -1.34
C ALA A 147 33.61 32.71 -2.12
N VAL A 148 32.65 33.51 -2.59
CA VAL A 148 31.56 33.07 -3.47
C VAL A 148 32.12 32.50 -4.78
N THR A 149 33.06 33.20 -5.43
CA THR A 149 33.77 32.65 -6.59
C THR A 149 34.50 31.34 -6.24
N GLY A 150 35.10 31.24 -5.06
CA GLY A 150 35.79 30.05 -4.58
C GLY A 150 34.85 28.83 -4.41
N ILE A 151 33.69 29.00 -3.77
CA ILE A 151 32.74 27.91 -3.56
C ILE A 151 32.05 27.50 -4.88
N VAL A 152 31.81 28.44 -5.81
CA VAL A 152 31.33 28.13 -7.17
C VAL A 152 32.31 27.20 -7.88
N GLN A 153 33.59 27.57 -7.92
CA GLN A 153 34.62 26.73 -8.55
C GLN A 153 34.79 25.37 -7.86
N LEU A 154 34.64 25.31 -6.53
CA LEU A 154 34.69 24.06 -5.78
C LEU A 154 33.51 23.15 -6.10
N ALA A 155 32.30 23.69 -6.14
CA ALA A 155 31.09 22.96 -6.51
C ALA A 155 31.17 22.42 -7.95
N GLU A 156 31.61 23.25 -8.92
CA GLU A 156 31.80 22.83 -10.32
C GLU A 156 32.79 21.67 -10.45
N ARG A 157 33.94 21.73 -9.74
CA ARG A 157 34.93 20.63 -9.73
C ARG A 157 34.37 19.33 -9.18
N ASN A 158 33.45 19.43 -8.22
CA ASN A 158 32.82 18.29 -7.57
C ASN A 158 31.55 17.80 -8.30
N GLY A 159 31.24 18.36 -9.49
CA GLY A 159 30.06 17.98 -10.28
C GLY A 159 28.73 18.40 -9.65
N ILE A 160 28.75 19.37 -8.74
CA ILE A 160 27.57 19.89 -8.05
C ILE A 160 27.00 21.05 -8.87
N PHE A 161 25.68 21.07 -9.05
CA PHE A 161 25.00 22.21 -9.68
C PHE A 161 25.22 23.47 -8.84
N VAL A 162 25.72 24.53 -9.48
CA VAL A 162 25.91 25.83 -8.84
C VAL A 162 25.59 26.96 -9.81
N ARG A 163 25.00 28.03 -9.30
CA ARG A 163 24.75 29.26 -10.06
C ARG A 163 24.99 30.49 -9.21
N GLU A 164 25.93 31.32 -9.63
CA GLU A 164 26.12 32.65 -9.06
C GLU A 164 24.91 33.55 -9.38
N LEU A 165 24.46 34.32 -8.40
CA LEU A 165 23.37 35.28 -8.54
C LEU A 165 23.93 36.68 -8.73
N ALA A 166 23.28 37.48 -9.58
CA ALA A 166 23.60 38.89 -9.77
C ALA A 166 23.10 39.73 -8.58
N VAL A 167 23.69 39.49 -7.41
CA VAL A 167 23.42 40.17 -6.13
C VAL A 167 24.76 40.57 -5.54
N ASP A 168 24.94 41.86 -5.30
CA ASP A 168 26.21 42.48 -4.89
C ASP A 168 26.29 42.78 -3.38
N PHE A 169 25.36 42.22 -2.60
CA PHE A 169 25.28 42.38 -1.14
C PHE A 169 24.98 41.06 -0.42
N PRO A 170 25.44 40.87 0.83
CA PRO A 170 25.34 39.60 1.53
C PRO A 170 24.05 39.52 2.37
N ALA A 171 22.90 39.44 1.69
CA ALA A 171 21.60 39.28 2.35
C ALA A 171 21.57 38.05 3.28
N HIS A 172 20.80 38.11 4.38
CA HIS A 172 20.57 36.97 5.29
C HIS A 172 21.83 36.44 5.99
N THR A 173 22.75 37.35 6.34
CA THR A 173 24.01 37.01 7.01
C THR A 173 24.29 37.89 8.22
N SER A 174 25.21 37.44 9.08
CA SER A 174 25.70 38.21 10.25
C SER A 174 26.20 39.62 9.93
N LYS A 175 26.62 39.88 8.69
CA LYS A 175 27.12 41.19 8.25
C LYS A 175 26.10 42.32 8.37
N LEU A 176 24.82 41.98 8.43
CA LEU A 176 23.72 42.96 8.53
C LEU A 176 23.48 43.42 9.97
N GLU A 177 24.08 42.78 10.98
CA GLU A 177 23.91 43.16 12.39
C GLU A 177 24.39 44.58 12.69
N GLN A 178 25.47 45.01 12.04
CA GLN A 178 26.01 46.36 12.19
C GLN A 178 25.07 47.46 11.66
N LEU A 179 24.04 47.08 10.89
CA LEU A 179 23.07 48.01 10.29
C LEU A 179 21.70 47.94 10.98
N HIS A 180 21.59 47.21 12.09
CA HIS A 180 20.34 47.07 12.85
C HIS A 180 19.70 48.42 13.17
N ASP A 181 20.44 49.32 13.83
CA ASP A 181 19.88 50.59 14.32
C ASP A 181 19.45 51.49 13.16
N MET A 182 20.26 51.54 12.09
CA MET A 182 19.94 52.29 10.89
C MET A 182 18.69 51.74 10.19
N PHE A 183 18.54 50.42 10.12
CA PHE A 183 17.34 49.83 9.51
C PHE A 183 16.10 50.08 10.37
N ALA A 184 16.23 49.94 11.69
CA ALA A 184 15.15 50.20 12.63
C ALA A 184 14.64 51.66 12.58
N GLU A 185 15.55 52.63 12.40
CA GLU A 185 15.21 54.04 12.23
C GLU A 185 14.46 54.35 10.91
N LEU A 186 14.76 53.59 9.85
CA LEU A 186 14.13 53.77 8.54
C LEU A 186 12.77 53.05 8.40
N LEU A 187 12.50 52.05 9.25
CA LEU A 187 11.25 51.32 9.24
C LEU A 187 10.08 52.16 9.78
N PRO A 188 8.86 52.02 9.22
CA PRO A 188 7.71 52.73 9.74
C PRO A 188 7.33 52.23 11.13
N THR A 189 6.81 53.12 11.97
CA THR A 189 6.17 52.72 13.24
C THR A 189 4.79 52.14 12.95
N SER A 190 4.73 50.84 12.67
CA SER A 190 3.51 50.10 12.32
C SER A 190 3.37 48.78 13.09
N SER A 191 2.28 48.05 12.85
CA SER A 191 1.97 46.75 13.43
C SER A 191 1.34 45.84 12.38
N PHE A 192 1.51 44.52 12.53
CA PHE A 192 0.79 43.58 11.69
C PHE A 192 -0.72 43.60 11.99
N LEU A 193 -1.52 43.53 10.94
CA LEU A 193 -2.99 43.47 11.02
C LEU A 193 -3.45 42.02 11.07
N ASP A 194 -4.53 41.76 11.80
CA ASP A 194 -5.21 40.46 11.81
C ASP A 194 -6.06 40.30 10.54
N THR A 195 -5.80 39.24 9.77
CA THR A 195 -6.42 39.00 8.46
C THR A 195 -6.80 37.54 8.26
N PRO A 196 -7.88 37.25 7.50
CA PRO A 196 -8.29 35.88 7.23
C PRO A 196 -7.32 35.10 6.33
N VAL A 197 -6.43 35.79 5.61
CA VAL A 197 -5.36 35.16 4.83
C VAL A 197 -4.13 35.05 5.71
N GLU A 198 -3.66 33.82 5.96
CA GLU A 198 -2.47 33.60 6.80
C GLU A 198 -1.20 34.00 6.04
N PHE A 199 -0.36 34.83 6.66
CA PHE A 199 0.98 35.13 6.16
C PHE A 199 2.01 34.27 6.91
N ILE A 200 2.63 33.31 6.21
CA ILE A 200 3.63 32.40 6.80
C ILE A 200 5.03 32.96 6.57
N SER A 201 5.78 33.07 7.67
CA SER A 201 7.16 33.53 7.70
C SER A 201 8.14 32.46 7.24
N SER A 202 9.05 32.83 6.35
CA SER A 202 10.26 32.05 6.05
C SER A 202 11.41 32.29 7.03
N VAL A 203 11.21 33.14 8.05
CA VAL A 203 12.17 33.36 9.13
C VAL A 203 11.87 32.42 10.31
N HIS A 204 10.59 32.30 10.67
CA HIS A 204 10.14 31.55 11.85
C HIS A 204 9.51 30.20 11.50
N GLY A 205 9.15 29.96 10.24
CA GLY A 205 8.44 28.76 9.81
C GLY A 205 6.99 28.70 10.31
N GLU A 206 6.41 29.81 10.75
CA GLU A 206 5.05 29.90 11.30
C GLU A 206 4.29 31.13 10.81
N ALA A 207 2.98 31.18 11.08
CA ALA A 207 2.12 32.30 10.71
C ALA A 207 2.44 33.54 11.57
N VAL A 208 2.55 34.71 10.93
CA VAL A 208 2.85 35.98 11.59
C VAL A 208 1.57 36.60 12.15
N GLY A 209 1.46 36.65 13.47
CA GLY A 209 0.33 37.25 14.18
C GLY A 209 0.48 38.76 14.44
N ALA A 210 -0.63 39.42 14.79
CA ALA A 210 -0.68 40.85 15.12
C ALA A 210 0.13 41.25 16.36
N ASP A 211 0.49 40.29 17.20
CA ASP A 211 1.36 40.40 18.37
C ASP A 211 2.86 40.43 18.02
N THR A 212 3.21 40.06 16.78
CA THR A 212 4.59 40.13 16.28
C THR A 212 5.05 41.59 16.19
N ARG A 213 6.22 41.89 16.76
CA ARG A 213 6.80 43.24 16.67
C ARG A 213 7.26 43.53 15.24
N PHE A 214 6.65 44.54 14.62
CA PHE A 214 6.86 44.91 13.22
C PHE A 214 8.33 45.17 12.87
N THR A 215 9.00 46.03 13.62
CA THR A 215 10.41 46.39 13.38
C THR A 215 11.33 45.19 13.54
N ASP A 216 11.16 44.43 14.63
CA ASP A 216 11.98 43.25 14.94
C ASP A 216 11.84 42.19 13.84
N TYR A 217 10.62 41.96 13.36
CA TYR A 217 10.34 41.01 12.29
C TYR A 217 11.05 41.38 10.99
N TRP A 218 10.88 42.61 10.50
CA TRP A 218 11.48 43.01 9.22
C TRP A 218 13.00 43.03 9.28
N TYR A 219 13.59 43.40 10.42
CA TYR A 219 15.02 43.23 10.65
C TYR A 219 15.44 41.76 10.55
N GLN A 220 14.75 40.86 11.24
CA GLN A 220 15.03 39.43 11.17
C GLN A 220 14.82 38.85 9.76
N ASN A 221 13.82 39.31 9.01
CA ASN A 221 13.64 38.94 7.60
C ASN A 221 14.85 39.28 6.73
N LEU A 222 15.48 40.44 6.96
CA LEU A 222 16.67 40.84 6.22
C LEU A 222 17.94 40.11 6.71
N ARG A 223 18.04 39.85 8.02
CA ARG A 223 19.23 39.33 8.70
C ARG A 223 19.31 37.80 8.74
N SER A 224 18.22 37.11 9.02
CA SER A 224 18.22 35.68 9.27
C SER A 224 18.18 34.87 7.98
N THR A 225 18.69 33.64 8.03
CA THR A 225 18.59 32.65 6.94
C THR A 225 17.12 32.43 6.56
N VAL A 226 16.84 32.44 5.26
CA VAL A 226 15.50 32.16 4.71
C VAL A 226 15.25 30.66 4.72
N ARG A 227 14.30 30.21 5.53
CA ARG A 227 13.81 28.83 5.64
C ARG A 227 12.52 28.66 4.84
N PHE A 228 12.66 28.73 3.52
CA PHE A 228 11.53 28.55 2.61
C PHE A 228 10.99 27.12 2.66
N ASP A 229 11.87 26.15 2.90
CA ASP A 229 11.54 24.76 3.21
C ASP A 229 10.53 24.62 4.36
N GLU A 230 10.79 25.29 5.49
CA GLU A 230 9.91 25.25 6.65
C GLU A 230 8.60 26.00 6.43
N ALA A 231 8.64 27.15 5.74
CA ALA A 231 7.44 27.92 5.43
C ALA A 231 6.47 27.14 4.52
N VAL A 232 6.99 26.47 3.48
CA VAL A 232 6.18 25.59 2.61
C VAL A 232 5.68 24.37 3.37
N ALA A 233 6.51 23.75 4.22
CA ALA A 233 6.07 22.63 5.06
C ALA A 233 4.92 23.04 6.01
N THR A 234 4.96 24.26 6.57
CA THR A 234 3.85 24.80 7.36
C THR A 234 2.62 25.05 6.52
N ALA A 235 2.74 25.64 5.32
CA ALA A 235 1.63 25.83 4.40
C ALA A 235 0.95 24.49 4.03
N THR A 236 1.73 23.46 3.71
CA THR A 236 1.22 22.11 3.42
C THR A 236 0.50 21.51 4.64
N ARG A 237 1.07 21.63 5.85
CA ARG A 237 0.39 21.18 7.10
C ARG A 237 -0.92 21.91 7.37
N ARG A 238 -1.06 23.14 6.88
CA ARG A 238 -2.31 23.94 6.94
C ARG A 238 -3.30 23.60 5.82
N GLY A 239 -2.99 22.64 4.95
CA GLY A 239 -3.88 22.14 3.90
C GLY A 239 -3.69 22.80 2.54
N ALA A 240 -2.58 23.49 2.29
CA ALA A 240 -2.29 24.06 0.97
C ALA A 240 -2.12 22.95 -0.09
N GLY A 241 -3.09 22.82 -1.00
CA GLY A 241 -3.06 21.89 -2.14
C GLY A 241 -2.72 22.53 -3.49
N MET A 242 -2.53 23.85 -3.52
CA MET A 242 -2.17 24.60 -4.72
C MET A 242 -1.23 25.76 -4.39
N TYR A 243 -0.13 25.88 -5.11
CA TYR A 243 0.87 26.93 -4.98
C TYR A 243 0.97 27.74 -6.27
N VAL A 244 0.81 29.07 -6.16
CA VAL A 244 0.93 29.99 -7.28
C VAL A 244 2.12 30.92 -7.06
N GLU A 245 3.15 30.82 -7.91
CA GLU A 245 4.30 31.72 -7.86
C GLU A 245 3.97 33.03 -8.57
N ALA A 246 3.84 34.12 -7.81
CA ALA A 246 3.55 35.46 -8.32
C ALA A 246 4.83 36.22 -8.75
N SER A 247 5.52 35.69 -9.76
CA SER A 247 6.79 36.24 -10.28
C SER A 247 6.77 36.40 -11.81
N ALA A 248 7.72 37.19 -12.32
CA ALA A 248 7.92 37.39 -13.76
C ALA A 248 8.49 36.15 -14.46
N ASP A 249 9.34 35.42 -13.74
CA ASP A 249 10.04 34.22 -14.19
C ASP A 249 10.14 33.28 -12.97
N PRO A 250 9.78 32.00 -13.10
CA PRO A 250 9.67 31.12 -11.95
C PRO A 250 11.05 30.74 -11.43
N SER A 251 11.29 30.99 -10.16
CA SER A 251 12.55 30.65 -9.47
C SER A 251 12.35 29.67 -8.33
N LEU A 252 11.12 29.52 -7.83
CA LEU A 252 10.80 28.68 -6.67
C LEU A 252 10.04 27.42 -7.06
N LEU A 253 9.52 27.31 -8.29
CA LEU A 253 8.79 26.13 -8.75
C LEU A 253 9.52 24.81 -8.49
N TYR A 254 10.83 24.74 -8.71
CA TYR A 254 11.60 23.52 -8.49
C TYR A 254 11.57 23.11 -7.00
N ALA A 255 11.85 24.06 -6.11
CA ALA A 255 11.80 23.84 -4.68
C ALA A 255 10.39 23.48 -4.20
N LEU A 256 9.36 24.17 -4.71
CA LEU A 256 7.95 23.83 -4.43
C LEU A 256 7.59 22.42 -4.90
N THR A 257 8.09 21.99 -6.06
CA THR A 257 7.82 20.63 -6.61
C THR A 257 8.42 19.55 -5.73
N GLU A 258 9.59 19.80 -5.14
CA GLU A 258 10.24 18.88 -4.21
C GLU A 258 9.54 18.85 -2.84
N LEU A 259 9.06 20.00 -2.36
CA LEU A 259 8.49 20.14 -1.01
C LEU A 259 7.00 19.82 -0.91
N ALA A 260 6.25 19.91 -2.01
CA ALA A 260 4.79 19.74 -2.05
C ALA A 260 4.39 18.81 -3.21
N GLU A 261 4.79 17.53 -3.12
CA GLU A 261 4.68 16.53 -4.20
C GLU A 261 3.24 16.33 -4.73
N ASP A 262 2.24 16.41 -3.86
CA ASP A 262 0.83 16.22 -4.21
C ASP A 262 0.08 17.52 -4.57
N ALA A 263 0.76 18.68 -4.52
CA ALA A 263 0.14 19.97 -4.74
C ALA A 263 0.21 20.43 -6.21
N LEU A 264 -0.78 21.20 -6.66
CA LEU A 264 -0.76 21.84 -7.97
C LEU A 264 0.14 23.09 -7.92
N ILE A 265 1.20 23.14 -8.74
CA ILE A 265 2.18 24.24 -8.71
C ILE A 265 2.15 25.01 -10.03
N LEU A 266 1.95 26.33 -9.95
CA LEU A 266 1.67 27.17 -11.11
C LEU A 266 2.54 28.43 -11.16
N PRO A 267 3.23 28.71 -12.28
CA PRO A 267 3.88 30.00 -12.51
C PRO A 267 2.88 31.08 -12.93
N SER A 268 3.15 32.34 -12.59
CA SER A 268 2.46 33.50 -13.18
C SER A 268 3.10 34.01 -14.46
N GLY A 269 4.44 33.93 -14.56
CA GLY A 269 5.22 34.35 -15.71
C GLY A 269 6.31 33.34 -16.06
N ARG A 270 6.95 33.53 -17.21
CA ARG A 270 8.11 32.76 -17.68
C ARG A 270 8.87 33.60 -18.70
N ARG A 271 10.19 33.62 -18.60
CA ARG A 271 11.06 34.31 -19.56
C ARG A 271 10.81 33.80 -20.97
N ASP A 272 10.91 34.72 -21.93
CA ASP A 272 10.74 34.45 -23.37
C ASP A 272 9.37 33.89 -23.77
N GLN A 273 8.38 33.96 -22.88
CA GLN A 273 6.99 33.60 -23.18
C GLN A 273 6.06 34.82 -23.08
N PRO A 274 5.04 34.91 -23.95
CA PRO A 274 4.04 35.97 -23.83
C PRO A 274 3.32 35.86 -22.48
N VAL A 275 3.48 36.87 -21.62
CA VAL A 275 2.96 36.83 -20.23
C VAL A 275 1.45 36.57 -20.18
N LEU A 276 0.68 37.11 -21.13
CA LEU A 276 -0.76 36.86 -21.19
C LEU A 276 -1.07 35.37 -21.42
N GLN A 277 -0.28 34.68 -22.24
CA GLN A 277 -0.50 33.27 -22.55
C GLN A 277 -0.14 32.39 -21.35
N GLN A 278 1.01 32.62 -20.73
CA GLN A 278 1.42 31.88 -19.54
C GLN A 278 0.45 32.10 -18.36
N LEU A 279 0.10 33.36 -18.08
CA LEU A 279 -0.77 33.70 -16.97
C LEU A 279 -2.20 33.17 -17.17
N SER A 280 -2.76 33.29 -18.39
CA SER A 280 -4.11 32.77 -18.67
C SER A 280 -4.16 31.24 -18.64
N ALA A 281 -3.11 30.55 -19.10
CA ALA A 281 -3.00 29.10 -18.96
C ALA A 281 -3.00 28.68 -17.48
N SER A 282 -2.16 29.32 -16.65
CA SER A 282 -2.08 29.01 -15.22
C SER A 282 -3.40 29.30 -14.49
N ILE A 283 -4.08 30.42 -14.81
CA ILE A 283 -5.41 30.73 -14.25
C ILE A 283 -6.43 29.66 -14.65
N ALA A 284 -6.44 29.23 -15.91
CA ALA A 284 -7.35 28.17 -16.37
C ALA A 284 -7.08 26.84 -15.67
N THR A 285 -5.81 26.46 -15.49
CA THR A 285 -5.42 25.24 -14.76
C THR A 285 -5.87 25.30 -13.30
N ALA A 286 -5.62 26.41 -12.60
CA ALA A 286 -6.09 26.61 -11.22
C ALA A 286 -7.61 26.51 -11.10
N ALA A 287 -8.34 27.14 -12.03
CA ALA A 287 -9.79 27.12 -12.06
C ALA A 287 -10.37 25.72 -12.32
N LEU A 288 -9.75 24.94 -13.22
CA LEU A 288 -10.17 23.56 -13.51
C LEU A 288 -9.90 22.59 -12.35
N ALA A 289 -8.84 22.84 -11.58
CA ALA A 289 -8.50 22.06 -10.40
C ALA A 289 -9.38 22.38 -9.18
N ASN A 290 -10.16 23.46 -9.22
CA ASN A 290 -11.08 23.85 -8.16
C ASN A 290 -12.54 23.56 -8.58
N PRO A 291 -13.17 22.47 -8.10
CA PRO A 291 -14.54 22.11 -8.45
C PRO A 291 -15.59 23.17 -8.08
N HIS A 292 -15.26 24.05 -7.12
CA HIS A 292 -16.12 25.13 -6.67
C HIS A 292 -15.92 26.44 -7.45
N TYR A 293 -15.00 26.48 -8.40
CA TYR A 293 -14.73 27.67 -9.18
C TYR A 293 -15.90 28.00 -10.11
N ARG A 294 -16.48 29.19 -9.94
CA ARG A 294 -17.66 29.64 -10.70
C ARG A 294 -17.22 30.67 -11.72
N TRP A 295 -17.02 30.23 -12.96
CA TRP A 295 -16.74 31.14 -14.09
C TRP A 295 -17.76 32.28 -14.18
N HIS A 296 -19.03 32.04 -13.81
CA HIS A 296 -20.09 33.05 -13.84
C HIS A 296 -19.85 34.26 -12.93
N ASP A 297 -19.03 34.12 -11.88
CA ASP A 297 -18.78 35.17 -10.90
C ASP A 297 -17.65 36.12 -11.34
N LEU A 298 -17.03 35.87 -12.51
CA LEU A 298 -16.06 36.76 -13.12
C LEU A 298 -16.70 38.06 -13.64
N ALA A 299 -16.03 39.17 -13.38
CA ALA A 299 -16.50 40.50 -13.80
C ALA A 299 -16.74 40.58 -15.31
N ASN A 300 -17.87 41.18 -15.69
CA ASN A 300 -18.32 41.42 -17.07
C ASN A 300 -18.74 40.17 -17.87
N ILE A 301 -18.84 38.97 -17.29
CA ILE A 301 -19.35 37.78 -18.00
C ILE A 301 -20.87 37.85 -18.24
N THR A 302 -21.62 38.43 -17.31
CA THR A 302 -23.08 38.66 -17.47
C THR A 302 -23.42 39.66 -18.57
N ASP A 303 -22.47 40.51 -18.97
CA ASP A 303 -22.62 41.49 -20.03
C ASP A 303 -22.23 40.93 -21.42
N GLN A 304 -21.69 39.71 -21.47
CA GLN A 304 -21.35 39.05 -22.73
C GLN A 304 -22.57 38.36 -23.34
N GLN A 305 -22.69 38.43 -24.68
CA GLN A 305 -23.74 37.70 -25.37
C GLN A 305 -23.52 36.18 -25.24
N PRO A 306 -24.58 35.38 -25.05
CA PRO A 306 -24.47 33.93 -25.08
C PRO A 306 -23.85 33.44 -26.39
N LEU A 307 -22.92 32.49 -26.29
CA LEU A 307 -22.32 31.83 -27.45
C LEU A 307 -23.32 30.83 -28.05
N TRP A 308 -24.13 31.30 -29.01
CA TRP A 308 -25.04 30.47 -29.76
C TRP A 308 -24.28 29.57 -30.74
N GLY A 309 -24.60 28.27 -30.76
CA GLY A 309 -24.01 27.32 -31.71
C GLY A 309 -22.61 26.84 -31.37
N PHE A 310 -22.21 26.88 -30.09
CA PHE A 310 -20.97 26.23 -29.66
C PHE A 310 -21.04 24.73 -29.99
N PRO A 311 -20.01 24.15 -30.65
CA PRO A 311 -20.06 22.76 -31.07
C PRO A 311 -20.21 21.83 -29.85
N PRO A 312 -21.02 20.76 -29.95
CA PRO A 312 -21.04 19.74 -28.91
C PRO A 312 -19.65 19.12 -28.76
N ALA A 313 -19.38 18.50 -27.61
CA ALA A 313 -18.12 17.82 -27.36
C ALA A 313 -17.80 16.85 -28.52
N PRO A 314 -16.59 16.90 -29.09
CA PRO A 314 -16.23 16.05 -30.21
C PRO A 314 -16.18 14.60 -29.73
N MET A 315 -17.21 13.83 -30.04
CA MET A 315 -17.21 12.40 -29.80
C MET A 315 -16.15 11.76 -30.68
N ARG A 316 -15.13 11.13 -30.08
CA ARG A 316 -14.21 10.26 -30.82
C ARG A 316 -15.02 9.07 -31.32
N ALA A 317 -15.28 9.02 -32.63
CA ALA A 317 -15.96 7.90 -33.24
C ALA A 317 -15.03 6.67 -33.17
N VAL A 318 -15.29 5.79 -32.21
CA VAL A 318 -14.68 4.46 -32.15
C VAL A 318 -15.66 3.51 -32.84
N TYR A 319 -15.23 2.89 -33.93
CA TYR A 319 -16.01 1.88 -34.63
C TYR A 319 -15.93 0.55 -33.87
N LEU A 320 -16.77 0.44 -32.83
CA LEU A 320 -16.96 -0.80 -32.09
C LEU A 320 -17.93 -1.68 -32.87
N TRP A 321 -17.38 -2.57 -33.69
CA TRP A 321 -18.14 -3.61 -34.38
C TRP A 321 -17.78 -4.96 -33.77
N ALA A 322 -18.76 -5.66 -33.20
CA ALA A 322 -18.53 -7.01 -32.70
C ALA A 322 -18.22 -7.94 -33.88
N LYS A 323 -16.94 -8.32 -34.04
CA LYS A 323 -16.57 -9.48 -34.85
C LYS A 323 -16.85 -10.69 -33.97
N PRO A 324 -17.73 -11.64 -34.38
CA PRO A 324 -17.97 -12.83 -33.59
C PRO A 324 -16.72 -13.71 -33.62
N GLU A 325 -15.84 -13.50 -32.65
CA GLU A 325 -14.94 -14.55 -32.19
C GLU A 325 -15.78 -15.44 -31.26
N PRO A 326 -15.80 -16.77 -31.48
CA PRO A 326 -16.44 -17.64 -30.51
C PRO A 326 -15.74 -17.40 -29.17
N LEU A 327 -16.51 -16.96 -28.18
CA LEU A 327 -16.02 -16.81 -26.82
C LEU A 327 -15.34 -18.13 -26.43
N PRO A 328 -14.21 -18.08 -25.69
CA PRO A 328 -13.73 -19.28 -25.02
C PRO A 328 -14.93 -19.92 -24.31
N PRO A 329 -15.11 -21.25 -24.39
CA PRO A 329 -16.22 -21.91 -23.72
C PRO A 329 -16.23 -21.47 -22.26
N ALA A 330 -17.40 -21.06 -21.77
CA ALA A 330 -17.54 -20.61 -20.39
C ALA A 330 -16.91 -21.64 -19.45
N PRO A 331 -16.15 -21.21 -18.43
CA PRO A 331 -15.54 -22.12 -17.49
C PRO A 331 -16.63 -23.05 -16.91
N SER A 332 -16.34 -24.34 -16.92
CA SER A 332 -17.34 -25.35 -16.58
C SER A 332 -17.76 -25.21 -15.12
N ALA A 333 -19.06 -25.21 -14.85
CA ALA A 333 -19.59 -25.36 -13.49
C ALA A 333 -19.41 -26.79 -12.94
N ALA A 334 -18.87 -27.71 -13.75
CA ALA A 334 -18.53 -29.06 -13.29
C ALA A 334 -17.36 -28.98 -12.31
N PRO A 335 -17.48 -29.62 -11.13
CA PRO A 335 -16.43 -29.59 -10.13
C PRO A 335 -15.19 -30.36 -10.57
N ALA A 336 -14.02 -29.73 -10.45
CA ALA A 336 -12.74 -30.40 -10.42
C ALA A 336 -12.48 -30.96 -9.00
N VAL A 337 -11.81 -32.10 -8.94
CA VAL A 337 -11.38 -32.73 -7.69
C VAL A 337 -9.87 -32.60 -7.59
N CYS A 338 -9.42 -31.81 -6.62
CA CYS A 338 -8.02 -31.54 -6.38
C CYS A 338 -7.57 -32.01 -5.00
N TYR A 339 -6.27 -32.17 -4.81
CA TYR A 339 -5.67 -32.53 -3.52
C TYR A 339 -4.51 -31.60 -3.20
N GLU A 340 -4.41 -31.23 -1.93
CA GLU A 340 -3.24 -30.54 -1.39
C GLU A 340 -2.10 -31.55 -1.27
N GLU A 341 -0.96 -31.25 -1.90
CA GLU A 341 0.23 -32.09 -1.92
C GLU A 341 1.45 -31.27 -1.50
N TRP A 342 2.44 -31.93 -0.91
CA TRP A 342 3.72 -31.33 -0.53
C TRP A 342 4.82 -32.05 -1.29
N GLU A 343 5.35 -31.40 -2.31
CA GLU A 343 6.29 -32.01 -3.26
C GLU A 343 7.74 -31.73 -2.85
N PRO A 344 8.61 -32.77 -2.80
CA PRO A 344 10.03 -32.57 -2.56
C PRO A 344 10.66 -31.64 -3.62
N SER A 345 11.45 -30.69 -3.17
CA SER A 345 12.25 -29.80 -4.02
C SER A 345 13.74 -30.05 -3.78
N ALA A 346 14.48 -30.30 -4.86
CA ALA A 346 15.88 -30.71 -4.81
C ALA A 346 16.85 -29.61 -4.33
N ALA A 347 16.45 -28.33 -4.39
CA ALA A 347 17.16 -27.22 -3.79
C ALA A 347 16.26 -25.99 -3.71
N TRP A 348 16.21 -25.35 -2.54
CA TRP A 348 15.71 -23.98 -2.43
C TRP A 348 16.89 -23.04 -2.65
N ARG A 349 17.00 -22.46 -3.85
CA ARG A 349 18.10 -21.55 -4.14
C ARG A 349 17.80 -20.18 -3.51
N ALA A 350 18.64 -19.76 -2.56
CA ALA A 350 18.78 -18.34 -2.27
C ALA A 350 19.07 -17.61 -3.60
N GLY A 351 18.46 -16.46 -3.82
CA GLY A 351 18.64 -15.68 -5.04
C GLY A 351 20.14 -15.50 -5.39
N GLU A 352 20.45 -15.49 -6.69
CA GLU A 352 21.82 -15.56 -7.23
C GLU A 352 22.88 -14.76 -6.43
N ALA A 353 24.05 -15.38 -6.26
CA ALA A 353 25.24 -14.76 -5.70
C ALA A 353 25.62 -13.51 -6.52
N GLY A 354 25.50 -12.32 -5.89
CA GLY A 354 25.73 -11.03 -6.54
C GLY A 354 24.66 -9.95 -6.22
N ARG A 355 23.56 -10.32 -5.57
CA ARG A 355 22.55 -9.38 -5.05
C ARG A 355 23.06 -8.61 -3.83
N GLN A 356 22.65 -7.35 -3.66
CA GLN A 356 22.84 -6.63 -2.39
C GLN A 356 22.13 -7.39 -1.24
N PRO A 357 22.68 -7.35 0.00
CA PRO A 357 22.05 -8.01 1.14
C PRO A 357 20.63 -7.48 1.35
N ARG A 358 19.64 -8.37 1.46
CA ARG A 358 18.25 -7.98 1.75
C ARG A 358 18.10 -7.70 3.25
N THR A 359 17.31 -6.69 3.61
CA THR A 359 17.07 -6.37 5.02
C THR A 359 15.95 -7.24 5.60
N ILE A 360 16.20 -7.84 6.77
CA ILE A 360 15.25 -8.72 7.46
C ILE A 360 14.99 -8.26 8.89
N SER A 361 13.76 -8.43 9.36
CA SER A 361 13.39 -8.32 10.77
C SER A 361 12.68 -9.60 11.21
N ILE A 362 13.05 -10.14 12.38
CA ILE A 362 12.46 -11.36 12.93
C ILE A 362 11.77 -11.01 14.25
N VAL A 363 10.46 -11.25 14.29
CA VAL A 363 9.56 -10.84 15.38
C VAL A 363 9.03 -12.08 16.10
N ALA A 364 9.32 -12.16 17.40
CA ALA A 364 8.72 -13.14 18.29
C ALA A 364 7.28 -12.71 18.63
N SER A 365 6.33 -13.65 18.61
CA SER A 365 4.93 -13.39 18.99
C SER A 365 4.65 -13.56 20.48
N ASP A 366 5.51 -14.29 21.19
CA ASP A 366 5.39 -14.59 22.62
C ASP A 366 6.77 -14.89 23.25
N ASP A 367 6.84 -14.96 24.57
CA ASP A 367 8.09 -15.28 25.29
C ASP A 367 8.69 -16.64 24.88
N ALA A 368 7.83 -17.58 24.45
CA ALA A 368 8.24 -18.93 24.06
C ALA A 368 8.88 -18.98 22.65
N THR A 369 8.66 -17.97 21.81
CA THR A 369 9.29 -17.82 20.48
C THR A 369 10.60 -17.03 20.53
N VAL A 370 10.89 -16.31 21.62
CA VAL A 370 12.13 -15.53 21.78
C VAL A 370 13.42 -16.33 21.52
N PRO A 371 13.58 -17.58 22.01
CA PRO A 371 14.79 -18.36 21.72
C PRO A 371 14.98 -18.64 20.22
N LEU A 372 13.90 -18.99 19.51
CA LEU A 372 13.93 -19.24 18.06
C LEU A 372 14.19 -17.94 17.29
N ALA A 373 13.58 -16.83 17.70
CA ALA A 373 13.85 -15.51 17.12
C ALA A 373 15.33 -15.17 17.22
N ARG A 374 15.93 -15.35 18.41
CA ARG A 374 17.36 -15.13 18.61
C ARG A 374 18.23 -16.00 17.71
N GLN A 375 17.95 -17.30 17.62
CA GLN A 375 18.69 -18.21 16.73
C GLN A 375 18.63 -17.78 15.26
N LEU A 376 17.44 -17.40 14.78
CA LEU A 376 17.27 -16.95 13.40
C LEU A 376 17.90 -15.56 13.17
N THR A 377 17.85 -14.66 14.15
CA THR A 377 18.54 -13.35 14.07
C THR A 377 20.05 -13.52 14.02
N GLU A 378 20.62 -14.42 14.83
CA GLU A 378 22.04 -14.75 14.80
C GLU A 378 22.45 -15.38 13.46
N ALA A 379 21.63 -16.29 12.93
CA ALA A 379 21.85 -16.90 11.62
C ALA A 379 21.73 -15.86 10.48
N ALA A 380 20.78 -14.94 10.55
CA ALA A 380 20.61 -13.87 9.56
C ALA A 380 21.80 -12.89 9.58
N ALA A 381 22.29 -12.54 10.77
CA ALA A 381 23.46 -11.66 10.93
C ALA A 381 24.76 -12.31 10.45
N ALA A 382 24.84 -13.65 10.45
CA ALA A 382 25.98 -14.42 9.94
C ALA A 382 25.88 -14.74 8.43
N HIS A 383 24.77 -14.40 7.77
CA HIS A 383 24.48 -14.80 6.40
C HIS A 383 24.82 -13.67 5.40
N ASP A 384 25.74 -13.94 4.45
CA ASP A 384 26.27 -12.93 3.51
C ASP A 384 25.19 -12.22 2.65
N GLY A 385 24.06 -12.89 2.39
CA GLY A 385 22.93 -12.35 1.61
C GLY A 385 21.90 -11.53 2.40
N CYS A 386 22.13 -11.26 3.69
CA CYS A 386 21.13 -10.64 4.57
C CYS A 386 21.73 -9.63 5.56
N ALA A 387 20.96 -8.62 5.92
CA ALA A 387 21.26 -7.72 7.03
C ALA A 387 20.05 -7.60 7.96
N THR A 388 20.25 -7.82 9.26
CA THR A 388 19.18 -7.65 10.25
C THR A 388 18.93 -6.18 10.55
N THR A 389 17.68 -5.73 10.56
CA THR A 389 17.29 -4.35 10.86
C THR A 389 16.01 -4.29 11.70
N ARG A 390 15.55 -3.07 12.03
CA ARG A 390 14.27 -2.83 12.72
C ARG A 390 13.08 -3.12 11.78
N PRO A 391 11.91 -3.51 12.32
CA PRO A 391 10.72 -3.78 11.50
C PRO A 391 10.38 -2.70 10.46
N ASP A 392 10.55 -1.42 10.80
CA ASP A 392 10.20 -0.29 9.92
C ASP A 392 11.07 -0.20 8.65
N ASP A 393 12.31 -0.69 8.73
CA ASP A 393 13.33 -0.62 7.68
C ASP A 393 13.53 -1.96 6.95
N ALA A 394 12.83 -3.01 7.38
CA ALA A 394 13.00 -4.35 6.85
C ALA A 394 12.17 -4.58 5.57
N GLU A 395 12.83 -5.02 4.50
CA GLU A 395 12.17 -5.50 3.29
C GLU A 395 11.42 -6.82 3.53
N ILE A 396 11.97 -7.66 4.41
CA ILE A 396 11.40 -8.96 4.80
C ILE A 396 11.06 -8.94 6.29
N THR A 397 9.79 -9.11 6.61
CA THR A 397 9.31 -9.25 7.99
C THR A 397 8.98 -10.72 8.27
N VAL A 398 9.60 -11.29 9.30
CA VAL A 398 9.42 -12.70 9.69
C VAL A 398 8.71 -12.74 11.02
N LEU A 399 7.51 -13.32 11.04
CA LEU A 399 6.67 -13.46 12.22
C LEU A 399 6.76 -14.90 12.70
N LEU A 400 7.17 -15.13 13.94
CA LEU A 400 7.15 -16.48 14.52
C LEU A 400 5.77 -16.77 15.10
N ALA A 401 5.15 -17.87 14.71
CA ALA A 401 3.84 -18.25 15.21
C ALA A 401 3.88 -18.59 16.72
N PRO A 402 2.84 -18.21 17.50
CA PRO A 402 2.76 -18.51 18.93
C PRO A 402 2.97 -19.99 19.26
N ALA A 403 3.48 -20.29 20.46
CA ALA A 403 3.86 -21.64 20.92
C ALA A 403 2.67 -22.56 21.28
N PHE A 404 1.70 -22.65 20.38
CA PHE A 404 0.54 -23.53 20.53
C PHE A 404 0.89 -24.96 20.10
N LEU A 405 1.37 -25.74 21.06
CA LEU A 405 1.88 -27.11 20.86
C LEU A 405 0.88 -28.20 21.30
N GLN A 406 -0.39 -27.87 21.52
CA GLN A 406 -1.40 -28.87 21.89
C GLN A 406 -1.72 -29.78 20.68
N PRO A 407 -1.53 -31.11 20.79
CA PRO A 407 -1.83 -32.03 19.69
C PRO A 407 -3.33 -32.33 19.56
N GLU A 408 -4.09 -32.18 20.65
CA GLU A 408 -5.53 -32.42 20.69
C GLU A 408 -6.28 -31.22 20.08
N VAL A 409 -7.09 -31.45 19.03
CA VAL A 409 -7.76 -30.36 18.28
C VAL A 409 -8.62 -29.47 19.18
N HIS A 410 -9.31 -30.05 20.17
CA HIS A 410 -10.18 -29.28 21.07
C HIS A 410 -9.40 -28.29 21.95
N ARG A 411 -8.23 -28.70 22.47
CA ARG A 411 -7.37 -27.81 23.27
C ARG A 411 -6.68 -26.77 22.39
N ALA A 412 -6.29 -27.16 21.18
CA ALA A 412 -5.74 -26.23 20.20
C ALA A 412 -6.76 -25.14 19.80
N ALA A 413 -8.04 -25.51 19.65
CA ALA A 413 -9.13 -24.56 19.43
C ALA A 413 -9.27 -23.58 20.61
N ASP A 414 -9.17 -24.06 21.85
CA ASP A 414 -9.19 -23.20 23.04
C ASP A 414 -8.02 -22.21 23.05
N GLN A 415 -6.82 -22.63 22.62
CA GLN A 415 -5.64 -21.76 22.53
C GLN A 415 -5.82 -20.64 21.50
N ILE A 416 -6.33 -20.94 20.30
CA ILE A 416 -6.53 -19.93 19.24
C ILE A 416 -7.57 -18.87 19.63
N ARG A 417 -8.58 -19.24 20.41
CA ARG A 417 -9.63 -18.30 20.85
C ARG A 417 -9.20 -17.38 21.99
N GLY A 418 -7.99 -17.54 22.55
CA GLY A 418 -7.51 -16.71 23.65
C GLY A 418 -6.75 -15.47 23.19
N ASP A 419 -6.94 -14.35 23.90
CA ASP A 419 -6.39 -13.01 23.58
C ASP A 419 -4.84 -12.95 23.56
N ALA A 420 -4.15 -13.80 24.33
CA ALA A 420 -2.71 -13.66 24.64
C ALA A 420 -1.73 -14.08 23.52
N ALA A 421 -2.19 -14.27 22.28
CA ALA A 421 -1.35 -14.88 21.23
C ALA A 421 -1.70 -14.45 19.80
N ARG A 422 -2.42 -13.35 19.61
CA ARG A 422 -2.66 -12.84 18.26
C ARG A 422 -1.44 -12.08 17.77
N VAL A 423 -1.00 -12.42 16.57
CA VAL A 423 0.10 -11.72 15.92
C VAL A 423 -0.42 -10.36 15.49
N ASP A 424 0.14 -9.27 16.03
CA ASP A 424 -0.20 -7.92 15.58
C ASP A 424 0.52 -7.62 14.27
N TYR A 425 -0.14 -7.97 13.16
CA TYR A 425 0.37 -7.72 11.81
C TYR A 425 0.56 -6.23 11.52
N ARG A 426 -0.27 -5.34 12.08
CA ARG A 426 -0.16 -3.90 11.82
C ARG A 426 1.04 -3.28 12.53
N GLN A 427 1.36 -3.78 13.71
CA GLN A 427 2.57 -3.36 14.42
C GLN A 427 3.83 -3.98 13.81
N ALA A 428 3.75 -5.23 13.35
CA ALA A 428 4.94 -5.95 12.92
C ALA A 428 5.36 -5.66 11.46
N VAL A 429 4.40 -5.36 10.56
CA VAL A 429 4.68 -5.07 9.15
C VAL A 429 4.97 -3.58 8.96
N GLY A 430 6.25 -3.25 8.76
CA GLY A 430 6.71 -1.87 8.56
C GLY A 430 6.48 -1.33 7.13
N PRO A 431 6.61 -0.01 6.89
CA PRO A 431 6.38 0.62 5.58
C PRO A 431 7.34 0.14 4.48
N SER A 432 8.53 -0.32 4.87
CA SER A 432 9.53 -0.87 3.94
C SER A 432 9.29 -2.35 3.60
N SER A 433 8.39 -3.03 4.32
CA SER A 433 8.12 -4.45 4.09
C SER A 433 7.54 -4.68 2.70
N ARG A 434 8.07 -5.69 2.02
CA ARG A 434 7.62 -6.18 0.71
C ARG A 434 7.28 -7.65 0.76
N CYS A 435 7.83 -8.38 1.72
CA CYS A 435 7.48 -9.77 1.97
C CYS A 435 7.30 -10.02 3.47
N VAL A 436 6.24 -10.74 3.83
CA VAL A 436 5.94 -11.12 5.21
C VAL A 436 5.89 -12.64 5.27
N TRP A 437 6.71 -13.24 6.12
CA TRP A 437 6.73 -14.68 6.37
C TRP A 437 6.09 -15.00 7.71
N LEU A 438 5.19 -15.98 7.75
CA LEU A 438 4.85 -16.67 9.00
C LEU A 438 5.68 -17.95 9.13
N VAL A 439 6.38 -18.09 10.26
CA VAL A 439 7.12 -19.32 10.60
C VAL A 439 6.32 -20.11 11.63
N THR A 440 5.82 -21.28 11.23
CA THR A 440 5.16 -22.24 12.13
C THR A 440 6.09 -23.40 12.50
N THR A 441 5.70 -24.21 13.48
CA THR A 441 6.42 -25.44 13.83
C THR A 441 5.49 -26.64 13.83
N GLY A 442 5.77 -27.64 13.01
CA GLY A 442 5.02 -28.90 12.98
C GLY A 442 3.56 -28.72 12.55
N GLY A 443 3.21 -27.63 11.86
CA GLY A 443 1.87 -27.38 11.34
C GLY A 443 1.52 -28.21 10.10
N VAL A 444 2.50 -28.91 9.51
CA VAL A 444 2.30 -29.76 8.34
C VAL A 444 2.84 -31.18 8.62
N GLN A 445 2.08 -32.21 8.25
CA GLN A 445 2.52 -33.60 8.41
C GLN A 445 3.28 -34.07 7.15
N ILE A 446 4.61 -34.17 7.24
CA ILE A 446 5.47 -34.65 6.17
C ILE A 446 6.59 -35.52 6.77
N PRO A 447 6.83 -36.75 6.26
CA PRO A 447 5.96 -37.49 5.34
C PRO A 447 4.62 -37.87 6.00
N PRO A 448 3.63 -38.43 5.28
CA PRO A 448 2.36 -38.86 5.86
C PRO A 448 2.48 -39.87 7.02
N SER A 449 3.61 -40.59 7.11
CA SER A 449 3.94 -41.50 8.20
C SER A 449 4.64 -40.84 9.39
N GLY A 450 4.91 -39.54 9.31
CA GLY A 450 5.56 -38.76 10.37
C GLY A 450 4.60 -38.35 11.50
N PRO A 451 5.09 -37.58 12.48
CA PRO A 451 4.27 -37.05 13.57
C PRO A 451 3.07 -36.26 13.04
N ALA A 452 1.92 -36.42 13.70
CA ALA A 452 0.71 -35.67 13.36
C ALA A 452 0.97 -34.16 13.45
N ALA A 453 0.38 -33.41 12.51
CA ALA A 453 0.48 -31.96 12.49
C ALA A 453 -0.17 -31.34 13.72
N LEU A 454 0.41 -30.25 14.23
CA LEU A 454 -0.12 -29.47 15.33
C LEU A 454 -1.31 -28.62 14.84
N PRO A 455 -2.54 -28.84 15.37
CA PRO A 455 -3.73 -28.22 14.79
C PRO A 455 -3.74 -26.70 14.84
N ALA A 456 -3.23 -26.11 15.92
CA ALA A 456 -3.17 -24.66 16.05
C ALA A 456 -2.19 -24.03 15.04
N GLN A 457 -1.08 -24.70 14.75
CA GLN A 457 -0.06 -24.21 13.81
C GLN A 457 -0.60 -24.23 12.38
N ALA A 458 -1.30 -25.31 12.00
CA ALA A 458 -1.99 -25.38 10.71
C ALA A 458 -3.03 -24.24 10.56
N ALA A 459 -3.83 -24.00 11.61
CA ALA A 459 -4.85 -22.96 11.59
C ALA A 459 -4.26 -21.54 11.53
N LEU A 460 -3.14 -21.27 12.19
CA LEU A 460 -2.43 -19.99 12.11
C LEU A 460 -1.87 -19.72 10.70
N ALA A 461 -1.35 -20.75 10.02
CA ALA A 461 -0.94 -20.63 8.62
C ALA A 461 -2.13 -20.28 7.71
N ALA A 462 -3.30 -20.90 7.92
CA ALA A 462 -4.51 -20.56 7.20
C ALA A 462 -4.99 -19.12 7.48
N MET A 463 -4.89 -18.64 8.73
CA MET A 463 -5.17 -17.23 9.05
C MET A 463 -4.22 -16.29 8.31
N HIS A 464 -2.92 -16.61 8.30
CA HIS A 464 -1.89 -15.78 7.68
C HIS A 464 -2.16 -15.51 6.20
N HIS A 465 -2.59 -16.53 5.43
CA HIS A 465 -2.96 -16.35 4.02
C HIS A 465 -4.14 -15.37 3.86
N CYS A 466 -5.11 -15.41 4.78
CA CYS A 466 -6.24 -14.47 4.75
C CYS A 466 -5.79 -13.03 5.08
N VAL A 467 -4.90 -12.86 6.06
CA VAL A 467 -4.39 -11.54 6.45
C VAL A 467 -3.61 -10.88 5.31
N GLY A 468 -2.92 -11.66 4.47
CA GLY A 468 -2.17 -11.13 3.33
C GLY A 468 -3.01 -10.28 2.37
N PHE A 469 -4.30 -10.58 2.21
CA PHE A 469 -5.21 -9.78 1.38
C PHE A 469 -5.50 -8.38 1.94
N GLU A 470 -5.16 -8.12 3.20
CA GLU A 470 -5.30 -6.82 3.85
C GLU A 470 -4.05 -5.93 3.65
N PHE A 471 -2.96 -6.48 3.10
CA PHE A 471 -1.68 -5.79 2.87
C PHE A 471 -1.27 -5.87 1.38
N PRO A 472 -1.91 -5.05 0.50
CA PRO A 472 -1.76 -5.20 -0.96
C PRO A 472 -0.34 -4.93 -1.49
N ASP A 473 0.50 -4.23 -0.72
CA ASP A 473 1.88 -3.92 -1.10
C ASP A 473 2.90 -4.99 -0.67
N CYS A 474 2.44 -6.03 0.02
CA CYS A 474 3.28 -7.09 0.58
C CYS A 474 2.90 -8.47 0.04
N THR A 475 3.90 -9.31 -0.18
CA THR A 475 3.70 -10.75 -0.46
C THR A 475 3.73 -11.55 0.82
N PHE A 476 2.73 -12.39 1.06
CA PHE A 476 2.64 -13.23 2.27
C PHE A 476 3.05 -14.66 1.96
N ALA A 477 3.97 -15.22 2.76
CA ALA A 477 4.57 -16.53 2.57
C ALA A 477 4.65 -17.32 3.89
N HIS A 478 4.79 -18.64 3.79
CA HIS A 478 4.72 -19.53 4.96
C HIS A 478 5.88 -20.51 4.98
N LEU A 479 6.54 -20.61 6.15
CA LEU A 479 7.58 -21.60 6.41
C LEU A 479 7.20 -22.46 7.62
N ASP A 480 7.07 -23.78 7.42
CA ASP A 480 6.85 -24.73 8.52
C ASP A 480 8.13 -25.51 8.88
N LEU A 481 8.54 -25.40 10.13
CA LEU A 481 9.74 -26.04 10.68
C LEU A 481 9.42 -27.36 11.38
N PRO A 482 10.36 -28.33 11.45
CA PRO A 482 10.12 -29.60 12.13
C PRO A 482 10.14 -29.44 13.66
N SER A 483 10.92 -28.48 14.17
CA SER A 483 11.02 -28.17 15.60
C SER A 483 11.42 -26.70 15.82
N ARG A 484 11.23 -26.20 17.05
CA ARG A 484 11.69 -24.85 17.47
C ARG A 484 13.16 -24.79 17.86
N SER A 485 13.79 -25.95 18.04
CA SER A 485 15.20 -26.05 18.39
C SER A 485 15.97 -26.35 17.12
N LEU A 486 16.56 -25.31 16.52
CA LEU A 486 17.37 -25.46 15.33
C LEU A 486 18.84 -25.60 15.72
N ASP A 487 19.56 -26.46 14.99
CA ASP A 487 21.02 -26.34 14.95
C ASP A 487 21.43 -25.18 14.03
N THR A 488 22.72 -24.81 14.07
CA THR A 488 23.24 -23.68 13.29
C THR A 488 23.00 -23.85 11.79
N ASP A 489 23.16 -25.07 11.27
CA ASP A 489 22.99 -25.32 9.85
C ASP A 489 21.50 -25.24 9.44
N ALA A 490 20.58 -25.72 10.27
CA ALA A 490 19.15 -25.59 10.07
C ALA A 490 18.69 -24.13 10.14
N ALA A 491 19.25 -23.33 11.04
CA ALA A 491 18.95 -21.91 11.13
C ALA A 491 19.40 -21.17 9.86
N HIS A 492 20.60 -21.42 9.33
CA HIS A 492 21.04 -20.84 8.05
C HIS A 492 20.13 -21.24 6.88
N ARG A 493 19.70 -22.51 6.81
CA ARG A 493 18.75 -22.95 5.79
C ARG A 493 17.38 -22.30 5.90
N CYS A 494 16.93 -21.97 7.11
CA CYS A 494 15.73 -21.17 7.28
C CYS A 494 15.92 -19.79 6.64
N ILE A 495 17.07 -19.15 6.88
CA ILE A 495 17.40 -17.86 6.25
C ILE A 495 17.45 -17.97 4.71
N ASP A 496 18.06 -19.02 4.15
CA ASP A 496 18.04 -19.28 2.70
C ASP A 496 16.61 -19.31 2.13
N VAL A 497 15.69 -19.93 2.88
CA VAL A 497 14.27 -19.98 2.50
C VAL A 497 13.63 -18.60 2.55
N LEU A 498 13.79 -17.89 3.66
CA LEU A 498 13.18 -16.56 3.89
C LEU A 498 13.68 -15.51 2.88
N LEU A 499 14.91 -15.65 2.38
CA LEU A 499 15.49 -14.78 1.35
C LEU A 499 15.07 -15.13 -0.08
N GLY A 500 14.56 -16.34 -0.31
CA GLY A 500 14.14 -16.84 -1.62
C GLY A 500 12.76 -16.34 -2.05
N ASP A 501 12.16 -17.07 -2.99
CA ASP A 501 10.84 -16.72 -3.54
C ASP A 501 9.72 -16.94 -2.51
N ALA A 502 8.75 -16.05 -2.46
CA ALA A 502 7.61 -16.22 -1.57
C ALA A 502 6.77 -17.45 -1.99
N ALA A 503 6.60 -18.40 -1.07
CA ALA A 503 5.79 -19.61 -1.27
C ALA A 503 5.45 -20.25 0.08
N ASP A 504 4.66 -21.32 0.03
CA ASP A 504 4.41 -22.20 1.16
C ASP A 504 5.39 -23.36 1.18
N ILE A 505 6.24 -23.37 2.20
CA ILE A 505 7.42 -24.23 2.27
C ILE A 505 7.44 -24.95 3.61
N ALA A 506 7.76 -26.24 3.59
CA ALA A 506 8.04 -27.01 4.78
C ALA A 506 9.47 -27.52 4.74
N LEU A 507 10.23 -27.24 5.79
CA LEU A 507 11.59 -27.74 5.97
C LEU A 507 11.54 -28.98 6.86
N ARG A 508 12.15 -30.09 6.45
CA ARG A 508 12.24 -31.32 7.26
C ARG A 508 13.67 -31.80 7.34
N ASP A 509 14.01 -32.39 8.48
CA ASP A 509 15.24 -33.16 8.61
C ASP A 509 15.13 -34.40 7.71
N GLY A 510 16.23 -34.77 7.03
CA GLY A 510 16.26 -35.89 6.10
C GLY A 510 15.92 -37.24 6.73
N ALA A 511 15.73 -38.26 5.90
CA ALA A 511 15.55 -39.63 6.38
C ALA A 511 16.78 -40.05 7.20
N PHE A 512 16.59 -40.24 8.50
CA PHE A 512 17.62 -40.75 9.40
C PHE A 512 17.97 -42.19 8.99
N ASP A 513 19.11 -42.36 8.31
CA ASP A 513 19.88 -43.57 8.56
C ASP A 513 20.37 -43.50 10.02
N GLY A 514 20.57 -44.64 10.68
CA GLY A 514 20.90 -44.68 12.12
C GLY A 514 22.26 -44.06 12.52
N SER A 515 22.84 -43.15 11.73
CA SER A 515 24.12 -42.47 11.97
C SER A 515 23.99 -41.02 12.47
N GLY A 516 22.79 -40.43 12.46
CA GLY A 516 22.54 -39.10 13.06
C GLY A 516 23.05 -37.91 12.26
N ARG A 517 23.24 -38.03 10.94
CA ARG A 517 23.45 -36.92 10.00
C ARG A 517 22.55 -37.11 8.77
N GLY A 518 21.69 -36.14 8.44
CA GLY A 518 20.79 -36.20 7.28
C GLY A 518 20.76 -34.89 6.50
N GLU A 519 20.51 -34.96 5.20
CA GLU A 519 20.32 -33.78 4.34
C GLU A 519 18.90 -33.20 4.53
N PRO A 520 18.73 -31.87 4.55
CA PRO A 520 17.43 -31.22 4.64
C PRO A 520 16.58 -31.53 3.39
N ASN A 521 15.28 -31.76 3.60
CA ASN A 521 14.31 -31.86 2.51
C ASN A 521 13.41 -30.63 2.52
N TYR A 522 13.37 -29.92 1.38
CA TYR A 522 12.43 -28.84 1.13
C TYR A 522 11.17 -29.42 0.51
N PHE A 523 10.00 -29.03 1.01
CA PHE A 523 8.72 -29.37 0.41
C PHE A 523 7.95 -28.11 0.07
N VAL A 524 7.39 -28.06 -1.12
CA VAL A 524 6.56 -26.93 -1.57
C VAL A 524 5.12 -27.39 -1.68
N ARG A 525 4.18 -26.57 -1.21
CA ARG A 525 2.76 -26.88 -1.35
C ARG A 525 2.29 -26.73 -2.79
N THR A 526 1.62 -27.74 -3.30
CA THR A 526 0.91 -27.73 -4.59
C THR A 526 -0.54 -28.18 -4.40
N VAL A 527 -1.40 -27.85 -5.34
CA VAL A 527 -2.79 -28.32 -5.42
C VAL A 527 -2.98 -29.00 -6.76
N ARG A 528 -3.10 -30.32 -6.75
CA ARG A 528 -3.12 -31.13 -7.98
C ARG A 528 -4.52 -31.59 -8.31
N GLU A 529 -4.98 -31.30 -9.53
CA GLU A 529 -6.19 -31.91 -10.07
C GLU A 529 -5.92 -33.41 -10.30
N ARG A 530 -6.80 -34.25 -9.75
CA ARG A 530 -6.79 -35.70 -10.01
C ARG A 530 -8.08 -36.07 -10.72
N PRO A 531 -8.00 -36.53 -12.00
CA PRO A 531 -9.18 -36.97 -12.70
C PRO A 531 -9.82 -38.15 -11.99
N ASP A 532 -11.13 -38.23 -12.13
CA ASP A 532 -11.95 -39.21 -11.44
C ASP A 532 -11.72 -40.60 -12.05
N GLU A 533 -10.95 -41.47 -11.38
CA GLU A 533 -10.60 -42.83 -11.88
C GLU A 533 -11.77 -43.83 -11.91
N GLY A 534 -13.01 -43.36 -11.72
CA GLY A 534 -14.21 -44.00 -12.28
C GLY A 534 -14.47 -45.47 -11.91
N THR A 535 -14.20 -45.91 -10.68
CA THR A 535 -14.36 -47.35 -10.33
C THR A 535 -15.19 -47.67 -9.08
N GLU A 536 -15.50 -46.71 -8.19
CA GLU A 536 -16.28 -47.00 -6.98
C GLU A 536 -17.73 -46.47 -7.02
N SER A 537 -18.67 -47.31 -6.60
CA SER A 537 -20.11 -47.00 -6.54
C SER A 537 -20.40 -45.89 -5.52
N PRO A 538 -21.34 -44.94 -5.79
CA PRO A 538 -21.41 -43.69 -5.05
C PRO A 538 -21.76 -43.83 -3.56
N LEU A 539 -22.66 -44.74 -3.19
CA LEU A 539 -23.03 -45.09 -1.81
C LEU A 539 -23.72 -46.46 -1.86
N ASP A 540 -23.36 -47.39 -0.99
CA ASP A 540 -24.09 -48.66 -0.88
C ASP A 540 -25.33 -48.52 0.03
N GLU A 541 -26.21 -49.53 -0.02
CA GLU A 541 -27.44 -49.52 0.79
C GLU A 541 -27.14 -49.49 2.30
N ALA A 542 -26.00 -50.05 2.72
CA ALA A 542 -25.56 -50.06 4.12
C ALA A 542 -25.21 -48.64 4.61
N THR A 543 -24.51 -47.84 3.79
CA THR A 543 -24.15 -46.46 4.12
C THR A 543 -25.39 -45.56 4.24
N LEU A 544 -26.45 -45.86 3.49
CA LEU A 544 -27.71 -45.11 3.47
C LEU A 544 -28.78 -45.62 4.46
N GLU A 545 -28.42 -46.52 5.38
CA GLU A 545 -29.36 -47.07 6.36
C GLU A 545 -29.85 -46.01 7.37
N HIS A 546 -28.93 -45.24 7.96
CA HIS A 546 -29.25 -44.12 8.84
C HIS A 546 -28.28 -42.97 8.64
N VAL A 547 -28.75 -41.94 7.91
CA VAL A 547 -27.99 -40.73 7.64
C VAL A 547 -28.28 -39.68 8.71
N VAL A 548 -27.25 -39.15 9.34
CA VAL A 548 -27.36 -38.09 10.35
C VAL A 548 -26.65 -36.87 9.84
N ILE A 549 -27.34 -35.73 9.81
CA ILE A 549 -26.82 -34.48 9.25
C ILE A 549 -26.90 -33.39 10.32
N THR A 550 -25.75 -32.86 10.72
CA THR A 550 -25.71 -31.67 11.59
C THR A 550 -25.73 -30.41 10.73
N GLY A 551 -26.35 -29.34 11.23
CA GLY A 551 -26.63 -28.16 10.40
C GLY A 551 -27.79 -28.42 9.44
N GLY A 552 -28.70 -29.32 9.81
CA GLY A 552 -29.74 -29.86 8.93
C GLY A 552 -30.81 -28.86 8.46
N ASN A 553 -30.85 -27.64 9.01
CA ASN A 553 -31.70 -26.55 8.51
C ASN A 553 -30.98 -25.57 7.57
N GLY A 554 -29.65 -25.72 7.43
CA GLY A 554 -28.86 -24.90 6.54
C GLY A 554 -28.96 -25.38 5.10
N THR A 555 -28.62 -24.50 4.16
CA THR A 555 -28.68 -24.77 2.72
C THR A 555 -27.91 -26.03 2.33
N ILE A 556 -26.68 -26.21 2.84
CA ILE A 556 -25.86 -27.41 2.57
C ILE A 556 -26.53 -28.66 3.15
N GLY A 557 -26.94 -28.62 4.41
CA GLY A 557 -27.53 -29.77 5.11
C GLY A 557 -28.81 -30.29 4.43
N LEU A 558 -29.69 -29.37 4.00
CA LEU A 558 -30.93 -29.73 3.29
C LEU A 558 -30.67 -30.34 1.90
N ARG A 559 -29.64 -29.85 1.18
CA ARG A 559 -29.24 -30.42 -0.12
C ARG A 559 -28.73 -31.85 0.03
N TYR A 560 -27.87 -32.11 1.02
CA TYR A 560 -27.44 -33.48 1.33
C TYR A 560 -28.60 -34.39 1.75
N ALA A 561 -29.51 -33.89 2.58
CA ALA A 561 -30.69 -34.64 3.01
C ALA A 561 -31.51 -35.08 1.81
N ARG A 562 -31.81 -34.14 0.90
CA ARG A 562 -32.54 -34.41 -0.33
C ARG A 562 -31.82 -35.42 -1.21
N HIS A 563 -30.52 -35.25 -1.44
CA HIS A 563 -29.72 -36.18 -2.24
C HIS A 563 -29.76 -37.61 -1.66
N CYS A 564 -29.63 -37.75 -0.33
CA CYS A 564 -29.68 -39.05 0.33
C CYS A 564 -31.08 -39.69 0.23
N VAL A 565 -32.14 -38.89 0.38
CA VAL A 565 -33.54 -39.35 0.22
C VAL A 565 -33.79 -39.84 -1.22
N GLU A 566 -33.33 -39.08 -2.22
CA GLU A 566 -33.47 -39.42 -3.63
C GLU A 566 -32.70 -40.71 -3.99
N ARG A 567 -31.60 -41.00 -3.29
CA ARG A 567 -30.80 -42.23 -3.40
C ARG A 567 -31.32 -43.40 -2.56
N GLY A 568 -32.43 -43.23 -1.86
CA GLY A 568 -33.10 -44.31 -1.13
C GLY A 568 -32.65 -44.51 0.31
N ALA A 569 -32.17 -43.45 0.99
CA ALA A 569 -31.93 -43.51 2.43
C ALA A 569 -33.15 -44.04 3.18
N LYS A 570 -32.95 -44.92 4.17
CA LYS A 570 -34.05 -45.49 4.96
C LYS A 570 -34.50 -44.52 6.05
N ARG A 571 -33.53 -43.92 6.75
CA ARG A 571 -33.75 -42.91 7.79
C ARG A 571 -32.79 -41.75 7.63
N VAL A 572 -33.30 -40.52 7.76
CA VAL A 572 -32.50 -39.29 7.81
C VAL A 572 -32.85 -38.50 9.07
N THR A 573 -31.85 -38.13 9.86
CA THR A 573 -32.00 -37.30 11.06
C THR A 573 -31.28 -35.97 10.87
N LEU A 574 -32.05 -34.88 10.85
CA LEU A 574 -31.56 -33.52 10.63
C LEU A 574 -31.44 -32.77 11.96
N LEU A 575 -30.21 -32.56 12.44
CA LEU A 575 -29.93 -31.89 13.71
C LEU A 575 -29.64 -30.40 13.48
N SER A 576 -30.40 -29.53 14.16
CA SER A 576 -30.15 -28.09 14.20
C SER A 576 -30.83 -27.44 15.41
N ARG A 577 -30.32 -26.28 15.85
CA ARG A 577 -30.85 -25.53 17.01
C ARG A 577 -32.33 -25.16 16.86
N LYS A 578 -32.77 -24.82 15.63
CA LYS A 578 -34.13 -24.36 15.33
C LYS A 578 -35.04 -25.46 14.76
N GLY A 579 -34.51 -26.66 14.49
CA GLY A 579 -35.22 -27.67 13.70
C GLY A 579 -35.41 -27.24 12.25
N VAL A 580 -36.15 -28.06 11.49
CA VAL A 580 -36.52 -27.81 10.09
C VAL A 580 -38.03 -27.65 10.02
N SER A 581 -38.53 -26.69 9.23
CA SER A 581 -39.97 -26.46 9.12
C SER A 581 -40.66 -27.62 8.38
N ASP A 582 -41.95 -27.84 8.69
CA ASP A 582 -42.76 -28.88 8.04
C ASP A 582 -42.81 -28.72 6.51
N THR A 583 -42.77 -27.48 6.02
CA THR A 583 -42.75 -27.18 4.59
C THR A 583 -41.46 -27.65 3.92
N GLU A 584 -40.30 -27.44 4.55
CA GLU A 584 -39.02 -27.89 4.03
C GLU A 584 -38.86 -29.41 4.15
N LEU A 585 -39.33 -30.01 5.26
CA LEU A 585 -39.38 -31.46 5.39
C LEU A 585 -40.24 -32.10 4.30
N ALA A 586 -41.44 -31.56 4.04
CA ALA A 586 -42.30 -32.04 2.98
C ALA A 586 -41.63 -31.96 1.59
N ARG A 587 -40.86 -30.89 1.33
CA ARG A 587 -40.06 -30.74 0.09
C ARG A 587 -38.96 -31.79 -0.01
N VAL A 588 -38.19 -32.01 1.06
CA VAL A 588 -37.10 -32.99 1.09
C VAL A 588 -37.63 -34.42 0.91
N THR A 589 -38.81 -34.74 1.46
CA THR A 589 -39.40 -36.09 1.37
C THR A 589 -40.29 -36.34 0.14
N HIS A 590 -40.52 -35.33 -0.70
CA HIS A 590 -41.53 -35.40 -1.74
C HIS A 590 -41.29 -36.55 -2.73
N GLY A 591 -42.20 -37.53 -2.77
CA GLY A 591 -42.09 -38.67 -3.68
C GLY A 591 -41.28 -39.86 -3.16
N HIS A 592 -40.76 -39.80 -1.93
CA HIS A 592 -39.91 -40.83 -1.33
C HIS A 592 -40.50 -41.41 -0.03
N LYS A 593 -40.13 -42.65 0.30
CA LYS A 593 -40.61 -43.36 1.52
C LYS A 593 -39.65 -43.25 2.71
N THR A 594 -38.64 -42.39 2.61
CA THR A 594 -37.61 -42.21 3.64
C THR A 594 -38.22 -41.62 4.91
N GLN A 595 -37.84 -42.19 6.06
CA GLN A 595 -38.20 -41.62 7.35
C GLN A 595 -37.28 -40.44 7.67
N VAL A 596 -37.77 -39.21 7.49
CA VAL A 596 -37.01 -37.99 7.84
C VAL A 596 -37.52 -37.41 9.16
N THR A 597 -36.60 -37.15 10.09
CA THR A 597 -36.89 -36.49 11.37
C THR A 597 -35.95 -35.32 11.57
N ALA A 598 -36.43 -34.23 12.18
CA ALA A 598 -35.63 -33.03 12.41
C ALA A 598 -35.79 -32.49 13.85
N PRO A 599 -35.30 -33.24 14.86
CA PRO A 599 -35.38 -32.78 16.24
C PRO A 599 -34.55 -31.51 16.46
N THR A 600 -35.04 -30.61 17.30
CA THR A 600 -34.28 -29.45 17.77
C THR A 600 -33.14 -29.93 18.66
N CYS A 601 -31.91 -29.63 18.28
CA CYS A 601 -30.73 -30.05 19.02
C CYS A 601 -29.60 -29.04 18.81
N ASP A 602 -29.07 -28.52 19.91
CA ASP A 602 -27.76 -27.89 19.90
C ASP A 602 -26.71 -28.99 20.12
N ILE A 603 -25.93 -29.29 19.08
CA ILE A 603 -24.88 -30.32 19.13
C ILE A 603 -23.73 -29.93 20.06
N THR A 604 -23.67 -28.67 20.49
CA THR A 604 -22.70 -28.19 21.48
C THR A 604 -23.18 -28.40 22.92
N ASP A 605 -24.43 -28.81 23.15
CA ASP A 605 -24.94 -29.19 24.46
C ASP A 605 -24.97 -30.72 24.57
N ALA A 606 -24.10 -31.28 25.42
CA ALA A 606 -23.96 -32.72 25.59
C ALA A 606 -25.24 -33.37 26.14
N ARG A 607 -26.00 -32.68 27.00
CA ARG A 607 -27.24 -33.22 27.58
C ARG A 607 -28.36 -33.24 26.54
N ALA A 608 -28.50 -32.16 25.80
CA ALA A 608 -29.47 -32.09 24.71
C ALA A 608 -29.18 -33.15 23.65
N LEU A 609 -27.90 -33.27 23.24
CA LEU A 609 -27.47 -34.24 22.26
C LEU A 609 -27.69 -35.68 22.72
N SER A 610 -27.39 -36.01 23.99
CA SER A 610 -27.64 -37.34 24.56
C SER A 610 -29.13 -37.68 24.55
N ALA A 611 -29.99 -36.75 24.96
CA ALA A 611 -31.44 -36.98 24.98
C ALA A 611 -32.02 -37.22 23.57
N VAL A 612 -31.51 -36.49 22.57
CA VAL A 612 -31.90 -36.69 21.17
C VAL A 612 -31.33 -38.01 20.62
N ALA A 613 -30.09 -38.36 20.97
CA ALA A 613 -29.49 -39.63 20.56
C ALA A 613 -30.28 -40.83 21.11
N ASP A 614 -30.68 -40.81 22.38
CA ASP A 614 -31.47 -41.88 23.00
C ASP A 614 -32.79 -42.14 22.26
N GLN A 615 -33.39 -41.10 21.69
CA GLN A 615 -34.66 -41.20 20.99
C GLN A 615 -34.52 -41.55 19.50
N TYR A 616 -33.51 -41.02 18.82
CA TYR A 616 -33.43 -41.06 17.35
C TYR A 616 -32.25 -41.85 16.78
N ALA A 617 -31.20 -42.14 17.56
CA ALA A 617 -29.97 -42.77 17.04
C ALA A 617 -30.17 -44.22 16.57
N GLY A 618 -31.06 -44.98 17.22
CA GLY A 618 -31.29 -46.39 16.89
C GLY A 618 -30.02 -47.23 17.05
N SER A 619 -29.63 -47.96 15.99
CA SER A 619 -28.38 -48.74 15.94
C SER A 619 -27.12 -47.89 15.64
N GLY A 620 -27.28 -46.57 15.56
CA GLY A 620 -26.24 -45.61 15.24
C GLY A 620 -26.27 -45.11 13.80
N ALA A 621 -25.49 -44.06 13.53
CA ALA A 621 -25.34 -43.50 12.19
C ALA A 621 -24.51 -44.44 11.30
N SER A 622 -24.97 -44.68 10.07
CA SER A 622 -24.16 -45.30 8.99
C SER A 622 -23.45 -44.25 8.14
N LEU A 623 -24.01 -43.04 8.08
CA LEU A 623 -23.40 -41.87 7.44
C LEU A 623 -23.64 -40.64 8.31
N LEU A 624 -22.56 -39.97 8.73
CA LEU A 624 -22.61 -38.70 9.44
C LEU A 624 -22.10 -37.59 8.51
N ILE A 625 -22.96 -36.62 8.19
CA ILE A 625 -22.58 -35.44 7.40
C ILE A 625 -22.57 -34.23 8.33
N HIS A 626 -21.38 -33.69 8.54
CA HIS A 626 -21.18 -32.53 9.41
C HIS A 626 -21.17 -31.24 8.61
N ALA A 627 -22.35 -30.63 8.46
CA ALA A 627 -22.55 -29.33 7.81
C ALA A 627 -22.88 -28.21 8.81
N ALA A 628 -22.65 -28.42 10.12
CA ALA A 628 -22.91 -27.40 11.13
C ALA A 628 -21.78 -26.37 11.15
N GLY A 629 -22.13 -25.10 11.04
CA GLY A 629 -21.20 -23.99 11.16
C GLY A 629 -21.84 -22.67 10.76
N SER A 630 -21.35 -21.58 11.33
CA SER A 630 -21.55 -20.23 10.84
C SER A 630 -20.33 -19.80 10.03
N ALA A 631 -20.52 -18.83 9.14
CA ALA A 631 -19.44 -18.07 8.56
C ALA A 631 -19.65 -16.61 8.95
N THR A 632 -18.60 -16.02 9.51
CA THR A 632 -18.52 -14.59 9.78
C THR A 632 -17.23 -14.12 9.16
N PHE A 633 -17.34 -13.14 8.28
CA PHE A 633 -16.21 -12.56 7.56
C PHE A 633 -15.98 -11.15 8.10
N ALA A 634 -14.75 -10.89 8.54
CA ALA A 634 -14.34 -9.63 9.10
C ALA A 634 -12.83 -9.46 8.90
N PRO A 635 -12.34 -8.23 8.66
CA PRO A 635 -10.91 -7.93 8.70
C PRO A 635 -10.26 -8.41 10.00
N TYR A 636 -8.99 -8.78 9.95
CA TYR A 636 -8.30 -9.43 11.07
C TYR A 636 -8.34 -8.63 12.37
N ASP A 637 -8.25 -7.30 12.29
CA ASP A 637 -8.30 -6.39 13.43
C ASP A 637 -9.69 -6.26 14.08
N GLN A 638 -10.74 -6.75 13.42
CA GLN A 638 -12.14 -6.70 13.89
C GLN A 638 -12.65 -8.06 14.36
N ILE A 639 -11.87 -9.12 14.18
CA ILE A 639 -12.22 -10.42 14.73
C ILE A 639 -12.04 -10.34 16.25
N ASP A 640 -13.07 -10.60 17.05
CA ASP A 640 -12.96 -10.71 18.50
C ASP A 640 -13.08 -12.18 18.96
N ASP A 641 -12.83 -12.44 20.25
CA ASP A 641 -12.90 -13.80 20.81
C ASP A 641 -14.30 -14.40 20.70
N ALA A 642 -15.35 -13.57 20.76
CA ALA A 642 -16.73 -14.01 20.61
C ALA A 642 -17.01 -14.50 19.18
N THR A 643 -16.50 -13.79 18.17
CA THR A 643 -16.60 -14.15 16.75
C THR A 643 -15.85 -15.45 16.47
N LEU A 644 -14.61 -15.59 16.95
CA LEU A 644 -13.88 -16.86 16.82
C LEU A 644 -14.60 -18.01 17.55
N ALA A 645 -15.11 -17.77 18.76
CA ALA A 645 -15.85 -18.77 19.49
C ALA A 645 -17.10 -19.24 18.73
N ASP A 646 -17.87 -18.34 18.12
CA ASP A 646 -19.05 -18.71 17.33
C ASP A 646 -18.69 -19.57 16.11
N VAL A 647 -17.69 -19.16 15.33
CA VAL A 647 -17.25 -19.87 14.11
C VAL A 647 -16.74 -21.30 14.45
N PHE A 648 -16.06 -21.46 15.60
CA PHE A 648 -15.52 -22.75 16.04
C PHE A 648 -16.57 -23.63 16.75
N SER A 649 -17.60 -23.03 17.33
CA SER A 649 -18.58 -23.69 18.20
C SER A 649 -19.27 -24.87 17.50
N GLY A 650 -19.96 -24.60 16.38
CA GLY A 650 -20.65 -25.65 15.63
C GLY A 650 -19.70 -26.64 14.95
N LYS A 651 -18.64 -26.12 14.30
CA LYS A 651 -17.73 -26.89 13.44
C LYS A 651 -16.81 -27.84 14.21
N ILE A 652 -16.24 -27.38 15.31
CA ILE A 652 -15.22 -28.12 16.05
C ILE A 652 -15.83 -28.72 17.31
N THR A 653 -16.36 -27.87 18.20
CA THR A 653 -16.91 -28.34 19.49
C THR A 653 -18.11 -29.25 19.29
N GLY A 654 -19.00 -28.89 18.35
CA GLY A 654 -20.17 -29.69 17.99
C GLY A 654 -19.82 -31.05 17.39
N LEU A 655 -18.82 -31.11 16.49
CA LEU A 655 -18.39 -32.37 15.88
C LEU A 655 -17.75 -33.33 16.89
N LEU A 656 -16.86 -32.83 17.75
CA LEU A 656 -16.22 -33.63 18.80
C LEU A 656 -17.28 -34.29 19.69
N ARG A 657 -18.24 -33.49 20.18
CA ARG A 657 -19.36 -34.00 20.98
C ARG A 657 -20.23 -34.97 20.21
N MET A 658 -20.46 -34.73 18.92
CA MET A 658 -21.19 -35.66 18.05
C MET A 658 -20.51 -37.03 18.01
N THR A 659 -19.19 -37.07 17.86
CA THR A 659 -18.43 -38.34 17.82
C THR A 659 -18.32 -39.04 19.17
N GLU A 660 -18.46 -38.30 20.28
CA GLU A 660 -18.45 -38.86 21.64
C GLU A 660 -19.82 -39.37 22.10
N VAL A 661 -20.90 -38.66 21.75
CA VAL A 661 -22.25 -38.88 22.31
C VAL A 661 -23.16 -39.64 21.35
N TRP A 662 -23.09 -39.36 20.05
CA TRP A 662 -23.99 -40.01 19.10
C TRP A 662 -23.49 -41.41 18.75
N PRO A 663 -24.32 -42.47 18.89
CA PRO A 663 -23.91 -43.81 18.49
C PRO A 663 -23.50 -43.88 17.01
N LEU A 664 -22.28 -44.31 16.75
CA LEU A 664 -21.75 -44.52 15.40
C LEU A 664 -21.63 -46.02 15.14
N ARG A 665 -21.99 -46.46 13.94
CA ARG A 665 -21.79 -47.86 13.54
C ARG A 665 -20.30 -48.14 13.30
N PRO A 666 -19.85 -49.40 13.40
CA PRO A 666 -18.47 -49.77 13.10
C PRO A 666 -18.05 -49.46 11.65
N ASP A 667 -19.01 -49.47 10.72
CA ASP A 667 -18.86 -49.16 9.30
C ASP A 667 -19.27 -47.72 8.95
N VAL A 668 -19.39 -46.83 9.96
CA VAL A 668 -19.81 -45.45 9.75
C VAL A 668 -18.87 -44.74 8.79
N ARG A 669 -19.45 -43.96 7.89
CA ARG A 669 -18.72 -42.95 7.13
C ARG A 669 -19.02 -41.57 7.65
N VAL A 670 -17.98 -40.75 7.80
CA VAL A 670 -18.07 -39.39 8.32
C VAL A 670 -17.57 -38.41 7.25
N LEU A 671 -18.44 -37.48 6.83
CA LEU A 671 -18.11 -36.43 5.87
C LEU A 671 -18.17 -35.08 6.57
N LEU A 672 -17.06 -34.33 6.54
CA LEU A 672 -16.96 -33.00 7.15
C LEU A 672 -16.99 -31.94 6.05
N CYS A 673 -17.85 -30.94 6.19
CA CYS A 673 -17.93 -29.81 5.26
C CYS A 673 -16.94 -28.71 5.67
N SER A 674 -15.74 -28.79 5.09
CA SER A 674 -14.66 -27.79 5.18
C SER A 674 -14.72 -26.80 4.01
N SER A 675 -13.73 -25.93 3.85
CA SER A 675 -13.69 -24.90 2.80
C SER A 675 -12.30 -24.73 2.23
N VAL A 676 -12.23 -24.43 0.92
CA VAL A 676 -10.96 -24.06 0.25
C VAL A 676 -10.31 -22.80 0.82
N SER A 677 -11.05 -21.93 1.52
CA SER A 677 -10.46 -20.80 2.24
C SER A 677 -9.49 -21.24 3.33
N GLY A 678 -9.65 -22.45 3.90
CA GLY A 678 -8.67 -23.02 4.81
C GLY A 678 -7.33 -23.37 4.12
N VAL A 679 -7.30 -23.43 2.79
CA VAL A 679 -6.12 -23.80 1.99
C VAL A 679 -5.33 -22.58 1.55
N TRP A 680 -5.93 -21.69 0.78
CA TRP A 680 -5.24 -20.51 0.20
C TRP A 680 -5.80 -19.16 0.67
N GLY A 681 -6.78 -19.15 1.58
CA GLY A 681 -7.30 -17.93 2.20
C GLY A 681 -8.40 -17.20 1.42
N GLY A 682 -8.75 -16.02 1.94
CA GLY A 682 -9.68 -15.05 1.36
C GLY A 682 -9.71 -13.77 2.22
N TYR A 683 -10.06 -12.65 1.61
CA TYR A 683 -10.13 -11.36 2.32
C TYR A 683 -11.16 -11.42 3.46
N GLY A 684 -10.76 -11.09 4.68
CA GLY A 684 -11.62 -11.16 5.86
C GLY A 684 -12.04 -12.58 6.29
N HIS A 685 -11.41 -13.63 5.73
CA HIS A 685 -11.75 -15.02 6.05
C HIS A 685 -10.92 -15.62 7.19
N ALA A 686 -10.08 -14.85 7.90
CA ALA A 686 -9.07 -15.41 8.81
C ALA A 686 -9.65 -16.39 9.86
N GLY A 687 -10.68 -15.98 10.61
CA GLY A 687 -11.34 -16.86 11.59
C GLY A 687 -12.04 -18.08 10.96
N TYR A 688 -12.69 -17.87 9.81
CA TYR A 688 -13.35 -18.94 9.05
C TYR A 688 -12.35 -19.96 8.47
N ALA A 689 -11.24 -19.50 7.90
CA ALA A 689 -10.17 -20.32 7.36
C ALA A 689 -9.51 -21.17 8.46
N ALA A 690 -9.24 -20.56 9.61
CA ALA A 690 -8.70 -21.27 10.78
C ALA A 690 -9.60 -22.41 11.26
N ALA A 691 -10.90 -22.15 11.38
CA ALA A 691 -11.87 -23.17 11.81
C ALA A 691 -11.97 -24.32 10.80
N ASN A 692 -11.98 -24.03 9.49
CA ASN A 692 -11.99 -25.08 8.48
C ASN A 692 -10.67 -25.86 8.44
N ARG A 693 -9.53 -25.20 8.65
CA ARG A 693 -8.25 -25.91 8.75
C ARG A 693 -8.18 -26.81 9.99
N MET A 694 -8.73 -26.39 11.14
CA MET A 694 -8.87 -27.27 12.30
C MET A 694 -9.82 -28.44 12.06
N LEU A 695 -10.89 -28.22 11.28
CA LEU A 695 -11.81 -29.28 10.89
C LEU A 695 -11.11 -30.37 10.05
N ASP A 696 -10.19 -29.96 9.17
CA ASP A 696 -9.34 -30.90 8.42
C ASP A 696 -8.44 -31.72 9.35
N MET A 697 -7.85 -31.07 10.38
CA MET A 697 -7.02 -31.77 11.39
C MET A 697 -7.85 -32.74 12.22
N LEU A 698 -9.09 -32.39 12.55
CA LEU A 698 -10.01 -33.29 13.25
C LEU A 698 -10.39 -34.49 12.37
N ALA A 699 -10.52 -34.32 11.05
CA ALA A 699 -10.72 -35.44 10.13
C ALA A 699 -9.56 -36.43 10.19
N ALA A 700 -8.33 -35.93 10.23
CA ALA A 700 -7.13 -36.75 10.40
C ALA A 700 -7.13 -37.48 11.75
N GLU A 701 -7.44 -36.77 12.86
CA GLU A 701 -7.53 -37.37 14.20
C GLU A 701 -8.60 -38.49 14.26
N LEU A 702 -9.74 -38.32 13.58
CA LEU A 702 -10.78 -39.35 13.50
C LEU A 702 -10.34 -40.56 12.68
N ARG A 703 -9.58 -40.36 11.59
CA ARG A 703 -8.97 -41.45 10.81
C ARG A 703 -7.94 -42.24 11.63
N ASP A 704 -7.13 -41.55 12.43
CA ASP A 704 -6.16 -42.19 13.34
C ASP A 704 -6.86 -43.04 14.41
N LYS A 705 -8.09 -42.67 14.79
CA LYS A 705 -8.97 -43.47 15.66
C LYS A 705 -9.70 -44.62 14.93
N GLY A 706 -9.45 -44.79 13.63
CA GLY A 706 -10.01 -45.87 12.81
C GLY A 706 -11.37 -45.58 12.17
N LEU A 707 -11.85 -44.34 12.20
CA LEU A 707 -13.10 -43.96 11.53
C LEU A 707 -12.85 -43.61 10.05
N ASP A 708 -13.78 -43.99 9.18
CA ASP A 708 -13.79 -43.58 7.78
C ASP A 708 -14.24 -42.12 7.66
N CYS A 709 -13.30 -41.19 7.81
CA CYS A 709 -13.56 -39.75 7.82
C CYS A 709 -12.90 -39.01 6.65
N THR A 710 -13.67 -38.17 5.97
CA THR A 710 -13.20 -37.29 4.89
C THR A 710 -13.63 -35.85 5.15
N ALA A 711 -12.68 -34.92 5.21
CA ALA A 711 -12.97 -33.50 5.12
C ALA A 711 -12.99 -33.07 3.66
N VAL A 712 -14.12 -32.52 3.23
CA VAL A 712 -14.28 -32.01 1.86
C VAL A 712 -14.15 -30.50 1.90
N ARG A 713 -13.13 -29.99 1.21
CA ARG A 713 -12.82 -28.56 1.15
C ARG A 713 -13.58 -27.95 -0.02
N TRP A 714 -14.71 -27.34 0.30
CA TRP A 714 -15.63 -26.81 -0.70
C TRP A 714 -15.17 -25.49 -1.31
N GLY A 715 -15.22 -25.41 -2.64
CA GLY A 715 -15.28 -24.15 -3.38
C GLY A 715 -16.66 -23.48 -3.26
N LEU A 716 -16.92 -22.49 -4.10
CA LEU A 716 -18.18 -21.74 -4.10
C LEU A 716 -19.36 -22.59 -4.61
N TRP A 717 -20.51 -22.51 -3.94
CA TRP A 717 -21.76 -23.17 -4.36
C TRP A 717 -22.77 -22.15 -4.89
N GLN A 718 -23.58 -22.56 -5.86
CA GLN A 718 -24.76 -21.80 -6.28
C GLN A 718 -25.77 -21.69 -5.13
N ASP A 719 -26.47 -20.55 -5.07
CA ASP A 719 -27.50 -20.25 -4.07
C ASP A 719 -27.04 -20.41 -2.61
N THR A 720 -25.73 -20.26 -2.34
CA THR A 720 -25.22 -20.31 -0.98
C THR A 720 -25.75 -19.13 -0.16
N THR A 721 -26.05 -19.39 1.10
CA THR A 721 -26.45 -18.37 2.10
C THR A 721 -25.37 -18.13 3.13
N ILE A 722 -24.19 -18.74 2.94
CA ILE A 722 -23.04 -18.63 3.83
C ILE A 722 -22.34 -17.28 3.65
N ALA A 723 -22.44 -16.70 2.45
CA ALA A 723 -21.85 -15.44 2.05
C ALA A 723 -22.94 -14.53 1.46
N ASP A 724 -22.81 -13.22 1.64
CA ASP A 724 -23.70 -12.25 0.99
C ASP A 724 -23.30 -12.00 -0.48
N ALA A 725 -24.08 -11.19 -1.20
CA ALA A 725 -23.86 -10.95 -2.61
C ALA A 725 -22.53 -10.22 -2.92
N GLU A 726 -22.07 -9.35 -2.01
CA GLU A 726 -20.81 -8.63 -2.19
C GLU A 726 -19.62 -9.57 -2.02
N GLU A 727 -19.68 -10.42 -1.00
CA GLU A 727 -18.67 -11.45 -0.74
C GLU A 727 -18.60 -12.48 -1.87
N ILE A 728 -19.76 -12.94 -2.37
CA ILE A 728 -19.82 -13.83 -3.54
C ILE A 728 -19.12 -13.18 -4.74
N ALA A 729 -19.42 -11.91 -5.04
CA ALA A 729 -18.77 -11.19 -6.14
C ALA A 729 -17.25 -11.01 -5.93
N ARG A 730 -16.78 -10.91 -4.68
CA ARG A 730 -15.33 -10.89 -4.37
C ARG A 730 -14.70 -12.26 -4.63
N ILE A 731 -15.34 -13.34 -4.18
CA ILE A 731 -14.86 -14.71 -4.41
C ILE A 731 -14.81 -15.02 -5.91
N GLU A 732 -15.85 -14.67 -6.67
CA GLU A 732 -15.87 -14.89 -8.13
C GLU A 732 -14.78 -14.12 -8.88
N ARG A 733 -14.36 -12.95 -8.37
CA ARG A 733 -13.24 -12.19 -8.94
C ARG A 733 -11.90 -12.93 -8.85
N SER A 734 -11.73 -13.83 -7.86
CA SER A 734 -10.55 -14.69 -7.79
C SER A 734 -10.48 -15.72 -8.92
N GLY A 735 -11.60 -16.01 -9.59
CA GLY A 735 -11.71 -17.06 -10.60
C GLY A 735 -12.47 -18.30 -10.13
N LEU A 736 -12.89 -18.39 -8.87
CA LEU A 736 -13.84 -19.42 -8.43
C LEU A 736 -15.19 -19.26 -9.13
N VAL A 737 -15.77 -20.39 -9.55
CA VAL A 737 -17.06 -20.45 -10.22
C VAL A 737 -18.06 -21.17 -9.30
N PRO A 738 -19.28 -20.64 -9.11
CA PRO A 738 -20.32 -21.32 -8.35
C PRO A 738 -20.65 -22.71 -8.94
N MET A 739 -20.35 -23.76 -8.18
CA MET A 739 -20.65 -25.14 -8.55
C MET A 739 -22.14 -25.43 -8.46
N GLU A 740 -22.59 -26.32 -9.34
CA GLU A 740 -23.93 -26.92 -9.24
C GLU A 740 -23.98 -27.87 -8.02
N PRO A 741 -24.92 -27.68 -7.07
CA PRO A 741 -24.96 -28.44 -5.82
C PRO A 741 -25.02 -29.97 -5.98
N GLU A 742 -25.79 -30.50 -6.92
CA GLU A 742 -25.92 -31.96 -7.08
C GLU A 742 -24.64 -32.61 -7.61
N ALA A 743 -23.95 -31.98 -8.55
CA ALA A 743 -22.65 -32.40 -9.04
C ALA A 743 -21.59 -32.36 -7.93
N ALA A 744 -21.58 -31.29 -7.13
CA ALA A 744 -20.70 -31.15 -5.96
C ALA A 744 -20.94 -32.27 -4.95
N ILE A 745 -22.19 -32.47 -4.50
CA ILE A 745 -22.58 -33.52 -3.55
C ILE A 745 -22.18 -34.90 -4.07
N THR A 746 -22.50 -35.20 -5.34
CA THR A 746 -22.16 -36.48 -5.96
C THR A 746 -20.64 -36.72 -5.95
N ALA A 747 -19.82 -35.69 -6.20
CA ALA A 747 -18.38 -35.80 -6.18
C ALA A 747 -17.82 -36.07 -4.77
N SER A 748 -18.41 -35.46 -3.73
CA SER A 748 -18.00 -35.64 -2.33
C SER A 748 -18.38 -36.97 -1.71
N LEU A 749 -19.50 -37.54 -2.13
CA LEU A 749 -19.98 -38.82 -1.62
C LEU A 749 -19.22 -40.00 -2.21
N ARG A 750 -18.26 -39.82 -3.12
CA ARG A 750 -17.38 -40.92 -3.54
C ARG A 750 -16.34 -41.22 -2.47
N ARG A 751 -16.03 -42.49 -2.26
CA ARG A 751 -14.89 -42.91 -1.42
C ARG A 751 -13.60 -42.44 -2.10
N ARG A 752 -12.75 -41.76 -1.34
CA ARG A 752 -11.50 -41.14 -1.81
C ARG A 752 -10.45 -41.27 -0.72
N HIS A 753 -9.19 -41.42 -1.12
CA HIS A 753 -8.06 -41.38 -0.19
C HIS A 753 -7.64 -39.94 0.05
N GLY A 754 -7.66 -39.51 1.31
CA GLY A 754 -7.34 -38.14 1.72
C GLY A 754 -8.52 -37.17 1.62
N ASP A 755 -8.22 -35.88 1.83
CA ASP A 755 -9.21 -34.81 1.93
C ASP A 755 -9.28 -34.00 0.62
N PRO A 756 -10.33 -34.17 -0.21
CA PRO A 756 -10.41 -33.53 -1.51
C PRO A 756 -10.82 -32.06 -1.40
N LEU A 757 -10.26 -31.25 -2.30
CA LEU A 757 -10.80 -29.95 -2.67
C LEU A 757 -11.75 -30.15 -3.84
N ILE A 758 -13.00 -29.75 -3.67
CA ILE A 758 -14.01 -29.83 -4.73
C ILE A 758 -14.42 -28.41 -5.09
N LEU A 759 -14.00 -27.96 -6.27
CA LEU A 759 -14.20 -26.59 -6.74
C LEU A 759 -14.44 -26.55 -8.26
N ALA A 760 -15.20 -25.57 -8.73
CA ALA A 760 -15.17 -25.14 -10.12
C ALA A 760 -14.42 -23.82 -10.20
N ALA A 761 -13.58 -23.65 -11.23
CA ALA A 761 -12.82 -22.42 -11.40
C ALA A 761 -12.48 -22.15 -12.86
N ASP A 762 -12.36 -20.86 -13.16
CA ASP A 762 -11.57 -20.34 -14.26
C ASP A 762 -10.09 -20.31 -13.82
N PHE A 763 -9.34 -21.33 -14.20
CA PHE A 763 -7.94 -21.47 -13.80
C PHE A 763 -7.04 -20.37 -14.39
N ASP A 764 -7.41 -19.76 -15.52
CA ASP A 764 -6.66 -18.62 -16.07
C ASP A 764 -6.86 -17.38 -15.19
N ARG A 765 -8.09 -17.13 -14.71
CA ARG A 765 -8.35 -16.05 -13.75
C ARG A 765 -7.73 -16.32 -12.39
N LEU A 766 -7.74 -17.56 -11.91
CA LEU A 766 -7.03 -17.93 -10.68
C LEU A 766 -5.53 -17.66 -10.80
N ARG A 767 -4.91 -17.94 -11.96
CA ARG A 767 -3.50 -17.62 -12.18
C ARG A 767 -3.25 -16.13 -12.03
N VAL A 768 -4.03 -15.30 -12.73
CA VAL A 768 -3.94 -13.82 -12.64
C VAL A 768 -4.15 -13.34 -11.19
N PHE A 769 -5.07 -13.97 -10.46
CA PHE A 769 -5.30 -13.68 -9.06
C PHE A 769 -4.06 -13.95 -8.19
N PHE A 770 -3.43 -15.13 -8.29
CA PHE A 770 -2.20 -15.44 -7.54
C PHE A 770 -1.02 -14.54 -7.95
N GLU A 771 -0.86 -14.27 -9.25
CA GLU A 771 0.17 -13.35 -9.77
C GLU A 771 -0.02 -11.93 -9.22
N SER A 772 -1.27 -11.46 -9.05
CA SER A 772 -1.55 -10.15 -8.43
C SER A 772 -1.12 -10.06 -6.97
N GLN A 773 -1.04 -11.21 -6.28
CA GLN A 773 -0.51 -11.33 -4.92
C GLN A 773 1.00 -11.60 -4.91
N LYS A 774 1.65 -11.60 -6.08
CA LYS A 774 3.06 -11.96 -6.29
C LYS A 774 3.42 -13.36 -5.78
N LEU A 775 2.44 -14.27 -5.78
CA LEU A 775 2.62 -15.67 -5.42
C LEU A 775 2.53 -16.56 -6.66
N PRO A 776 3.32 -17.64 -6.74
CA PRO A 776 3.15 -18.63 -7.80
C PRO A 776 1.79 -19.32 -7.68
N MET A 777 1.15 -19.61 -8.81
CA MET A 777 -0.09 -20.38 -8.81
C MET A 777 0.17 -21.80 -8.26
N PRO A 778 -0.47 -22.22 -7.15
CA PRO A 778 -0.20 -23.54 -6.56
C PRO A 778 -0.86 -24.69 -7.35
N PHE A 779 -1.76 -24.38 -8.29
CA PHE A 779 -2.55 -25.37 -9.00
C PHE A 779 -1.79 -26.02 -10.17
N VAL A 780 -1.81 -27.34 -10.21
CA VAL A 780 -1.36 -28.13 -11.36
C VAL A 780 -2.58 -28.79 -12.00
N THR A 781 -3.02 -28.25 -13.14
CA THR A 781 -4.22 -28.72 -13.87
C THR A 781 -3.89 -29.89 -14.81
N ALA A 782 -4.90 -30.64 -15.25
CA ALA A 782 -4.72 -31.70 -16.26
C ALA A 782 -4.10 -31.19 -17.58
N LYS A 783 -4.39 -29.94 -17.98
CA LYS A 783 -3.78 -29.30 -19.15
C LYS A 783 -2.29 -29.07 -18.95
N THR A 784 -1.89 -28.58 -17.77
CA THR A 784 -0.48 -28.36 -17.40
C THR A 784 0.27 -29.69 -17.32
N GLN A 785 -0.37 -30.77 -16.88
CA GLN A 785 0.25 -32.10 -16.87
C GLN A 785 0.48 -32.67 -18.28
N ALA A 786 -0.45 -32.43 -19.21
CA ALA A 786 -0.40 -32.98 -20.56
C ALA A 786 0.62 -32.30 -21.49
N SER A 787 0.99 -31.05 -21.24
CA SER A 787 2.00 -30.33 -22.04
C SER A 787 3.43 -30.84 -21.78
N GLY A 788 3.67 -31.72 -20.80
CA GLY A 788 5.02 -32.18 -20.45
C GLY A 788 5.88 -31.10 -19.78
N ASP A 789 5.41 -29.86 -19.80
CA ASP A 789 5.75 -28.84 -18.82
C ASP A 789 5.24 -29.34 -17.47
N SER A 790 6.06 -30.12 -16.76
CA SER A 790 6.14 -29.89 -15.31
C SER A 790 6.17 -28.37 -15.09
N PRO A 791 5.75 -27.83 -13.95
CA PRO A 791 6.11 -26.47 -13.59
C PRO A 791 7.65 -26.44 -13.43
N SER A 792 8.37 -26.54 -14.55
CA SER A 792 9.77 -26.31 -14.67
C SER A 792 9.84 -24.85 -14.31
N ARG A 793 10.34 -24.60 -13.11
CA ARG A 793 10.78 -23.28 -12.64
C ARG A 793 11.96 -22.81 -13.50
N SER A 794 11.66 -22.62 -14.77
CA SER A 794 12.43 -22.06 -15.86
C SER A 794 11.40 -21.22 -16.58
N GLU A 795 10.98 -20.10 -16.01
CA GLU A 795 11.87 -18.97 -15.86
C GLU A 795 12.03 -18.61 -14.38
N SER A 796 13.28 -18.53 -13.93
CA SER A 796 13.57 -17.68 -12.79
C SER A 796 12.86 -16.35 -12.99
N HIS A 797 12.13 -15.84 -12.00
CA HIS A 797 12.05 -14.39 -11.82
C HIS A 797 13.45 -13.87 -11.40
N GLY A 798 14.50 -14.29 -12.10
CA GLY A 798 15.63 -13.42 -12.33
C GLY A 798 15.00 -12.20 -12.94
N GLN A 799 15.23 -11.04 -12.31
CA GLN A 799 14.71 -9.76 -12.77
C GLN A 799 14.70 -9.81 -14.29
N ARG A 800 13.50 -9.70 -14.89
CA ARG A 800 13.39 -9.27 -16.28
C ARG A 800 14.47 -8.21 -16.42
N PRO A 801 15.46 -8.36 -17.34
CA PRO A 801 16.51 -7.37 -17.52
C PRO A 801 15.85 -6.00 -17.39
N LEU A 802 16.38 -5.07 -16.58
CA LEU A 802 15.62 -3.88 -16.18
C LEU A 802 14.95 -3.16 -17.37
N ALA A 803 15.55 -3.26 -18.56
CA ALA A 803 14.96 -2.93 -19.85
C ALA A 803 13.61 -3.62 -20.20
N GLU A 804 13.45 -4.92 -20.00
CA GLU A 804 12.20 -5.66 -20.16
C GLU A 804 11.15 -5.32 -19.09
N LEU A 805 11.55 -5.06 -17.84
CA LEU A 805 10.64 -4.53 -16.82
C LEU A 805 10.14 -3.13 -17.22
N VAL A 806 11.05 -2.24 -17.59
CA VAL A 806 10.71 -0.91 -18.10
C VAL A 806 9.82 -0.99 -19.34
N ARG A 807 10.10 -1.88 -20.31
CA ARG A 807 9.20 -2.09 -21.46
C ARG A 807 7.81 -2.53 -21.04
N ALA A 808 7.71 -3.44 -20.06
CA ALA A 808 6.43 -3.94 -19.60
C ALA A 808 5.62 -2.85 -18.88
N GLU A 809 6.25 -2.08 -17.99
CA GLU A 809 5.58 -1.00 -17.28
C GLU A 809 5.23 0.17 -18.20
N VAL A 810 6.08 0.51 -19.18
CA VAL A 810 5.76 1.52 -20.21
C VAL A 810 4.57 1.06 -21.06
N ALA A 811 4.56 -0.20 -21.51
CA ALA A 811 3.44 -0.74 -22.28
C ALA A 811 2.13 -0.73 -21.46
N ALA A 812 2.21 -1.08 -20.18
CA ALA A 812 1.06 -1.12 -19.28
C ALA A 812 0.53 0.29 -18.96
N ALA A 813 1.41 1.22 -18.57
CA ALA A 813 1.04 2.59 -18.26
C ALA A 813 0.44 3.28 -19.49
N PHE A 814 1.04 3.12 -20.67
CA PHE A 814 0.62 3.83 -21.88
C PHE A 814 -0.43 3.07 -22.70
N SER A 815 -0.93 1.93 -22.20
CA SER A 815 -1.93 1.10 -22.87
C SER A 815 -1.53 0.68 -24.29
N LEU A 816 -0.27 0.29 -24.49
CA LEU A 816 0.29 -0.18 -25.76
C LEU A 816 0.04 -1.69 -25.93
N ASP A 817 0.14 -2.20 -27.18
CA ASP A 817 -0.14 -3.61 -27.56
C ASP A 817 0.84 -4.66 -26.97
N GLY A 818 1.55 -4.34 -25.89
CA GLY A 818 2.45 -5.21 -25.13
C GLY A 818 3.91 -4.76 -25.13
N PRO A 819 4.79 -5.41 -24.33
CA PRO A 819 6.17 -4.97 -24.11
C PRO A 819 7.05 -4.99 -25.38
N ALA A 820 6.72 -5.86 -26.34
CA ALA A 820 7.48 -6.04 -27.58
C ALA A 820 7.30 -4.90 -28.60
N SER A 821 6.27 -4.06 -28.45
CA SER A 821 6.02 -2.90 -29.30
C SER A 821 6.73 -1.63 -28.81
N VAL A 822 7.33 -1.67 -27.61
CA VAL A 822 8.01 -0.52 -26.99
C VAL A 822 9.46 -0.41 -27.46
N ASP A 823 9.76 0.66 -28.20
CA ASP A 823 11.12 1.04 -28.56
C ASP A 823 11.76 1.89 -27.45
N LEU A 824 12.68 1.31 -26.68
CA LEU A 824 13.38 2.01 -25.59
C LEU A 824 14.33 3.12 -26.08
N SER A 825 14.64 3.18 -27.37
CA SER A 825 15.45 4.27 -27.94
C SER A 825 14.62 5.52 -28.29
N ALA A 826 13.29 5.39 -28.33
CA ALA A 826 12.39 6.53 -28.45
C ALA A 826 12.23 7.27 -27.12
N THR A 827 11.93 8.57 -27.19
CA THR A 827 11.62 9.35 -25.99
C THR A 827 10.27 8.89 -25.42
N LEU A 828 10.13 8.88 -24.10
CA LEU A 828 8.89 8.46 -23.45
C LEU A 828 7.72 9.39 -23.82
N VAL A 829 8.01 10.66 -24.12
CA VAL A 829 7.02 11.64 -24.62
C VAL A 829 6.55 11.26 -26.04
N ASP A 830 7.45 10.82 -26.93
CA ASP A 830 7.07 10.35 -28.27
C ASP A 830 6.25 9.05 -28.23
N LEU A 831 6.42 8.25 -27.16
CA LEU A 831 5.62 7.06 -26.88
C LEU A 831 4.27 7.37 -26.21
N GLY A 832 3.98 8.65 -25.94
CA GLY A 832 2.69 9.10 -25.41
C GLY A 832 2.68 9.48 -23.92
N ALA A 833 3.83 9.65 -23.27
CA ALA A 833 3.88 10.10 -21.87
C ALA A 833 3.32 11.53 -21.71
N ASP A 834 2.27 11.65 -20.91
CA ASP A 834 1.80 12.91 -20.34
C ASP A 834 2.03 12.93 -18.82
N SER A 835 1.68 14.02 -18.14
CA SER A 835 1.94 14.17 -16.70
C SER A 835 1.27 13.09 -15.84
N VAL A 836 0.14 12.52 -16.26
CA VAL A 836 -0.57 11.48 -15.50
C VAL A 836 0.06 10.12 -15.76
N LEU A 837 0.39 9.82 -17.02
CA LEU A 837 1.02 8.56 -17.41
C LEU A 837 2.47 8.47 -16.92
N ALA A 838 3.19 9.59 -16.84
CA ALA A 838 4.53 9.65 -16.27
C ALA A 838 4.52 9.39 -14.75
N LEU A 839 3.49 9.83 -14.04
CA LEU A 839 3.29 9.54 -12.62
C LEU A 839 2.89 8.08 -12.40
N ASP A 840 1.96 7.54 -13.20
CA ASP A 840 1.58 6.12 -13.13
C ASP A 840 2.78 5.20 -13.44
N LEU A 841 3.55 5.51 -14.49
CA LEU A 841 4.78 4.79 -14.82
C LEU A 841 5.82 4.88 -13.70
N ARG A 842 6.01 6.07 -13.10
CA ARG A 842 6.90 6.26 -11.94
C ARG A 842 6.47 5.40 -10.75
N ASP A 843 5.19 5.43 -10.39
CA ASP A 843 4.67 4.74 -9.21
C ASP A 843 4.74 3.22 -9.40
N ARG A 844 4.48 2.74 -10.62
CA ARG A 844 4.69 1.34 -11.02
C ARG A 844 6.17 0.93 -10.93
N LEU A 845 7.08 1.73 -11.50
CA LEU A 845 8.51 1.45 -11.44
C LEU A 845 9.04 1.51 -10.01
N ARG A 846 8.60 2.46 -9.18
CA ARG A 846 8.96 2.54 -7.76
C ARG A 846 8.48 1.31 -6.98
N ARG A 847 7.27 0.83 -7.27
CA ARG A 847 6.70 -0.37 -6.65
C ARG A 847 7.48 -1.63 -6.99
N GLU A 848 7.99 -1.73 -8.22
CA GLU A 848 8.69 -2.92 -8.72
C GLU A 848 10.21 -2.88 -8.48
N THR A 849 10.83 -1.69 -8.45
CA THR A 849 12.30 -1.55 -8.36
C THR A 849 12.78 -0.97 -7.03
N GLY A 850 11.88 -0.43 -6.21
CA GLY A 850 12.23 0.30 -4.98
C GLY A 850 12.80 1.71 -5.23
N THR A 851 13.17 2.02 -6.46
CA THR A 851 13.78 3.29 -6.87
C THR A 851 12.80 4.11 -7.71
N SER A 852 12.73 5.41 -7.43
CA SER A 852 11.86 6.34 -8.16
C SER A 852 12.67 7.18 -9.14
N VAL A 853 12.14 7.40 -10.34
CA VAL A 853 12.70 8.37 -11.29
C VAL A 853 11.81 9.61 -11.29
N PRO A 854 12.35 10.82 -11.12
CA PRO A 854 11.55 12.04 -11.10
C PRO A 854 10.69 12.17 -12.36
N ALA A 855 9.39 12.41 -12.20
CA ALA A 855 8.45 12.57 -13.32
C ALA A 855 8.89 13.68 -14.29
N GLY A 856 9.55 14.72 -13.79
CA GLY A 856 10.14 15.78 -14.62
C GLY A 856 11.25 15.30 -15.56
N ARG A 857 11.97 14.21 -15.24
CA ARG A 857 12.93 13.58 -16.17
C ARG A 857 12.19 12.76 -17.23
N ILE A 858 11.15 12.02 -16.85
CA ILE A 858 10.30 11.26 -17.78
C ILE A 858 9.64 12.21 -18.80
N LEU A 859 9.10 13.34 -18.32
CA LEU A 859 8.49 14.40 -19.13
C LEU A 859 9.52 15.28 -19.85
N GLY A 860 10.79 15.23 -19.45
CA GLY A 860 11.90 15.99 -20.02
C GLY A 860 12.51 15.39 -21.29
N GLY A 861 11.83 14.44 -21.93
CA GLY A 861 12.29 13.77 -23.16
C GLY A 861 13.23 12.58 -22.92
N MET A 862 13.27 12.06 -21.69
CA MET A 862 14.03 10.84 -21.36
C MET A 862 13.59 9.66 -22.23
N THR A 863 14.54 8.89 -22.73
CA THR A 863 14.31 7.63 -23.44
C THR A 863 14.11 6.47 -22.47
N GLY A 864 13.47 5.40 -22.94
CA GLY A 864 13.35 4.17 -22.14
C GLY A 864 14.71 3.57 -21.75
N ALA A 865 15.76 3.76 -22.56
CA ALA A 865 17.12 3.33 -22.26
C ALA A 865 17.78 4.17 -21.14
N GLU A 866 17.62 5.49 -21.15
CA GLU A 866 18.10 6.37 -20.09
C GLU A 866 17.35 6.16 -18.77
N LEU A 867 16.07 5.76 -18.83
CA LEU A 867 15.29 5.37 -17.66
C LEU A 867 15.89 4.13 -16.98
N VAL A 868 16.31 3.13 -17.78
CA VAL A 868 16.99 1.93 -17.31
C VAL A 868 18.34 2.27 -16.66
N GLU A 869 19.15 3.11 -17.28
CA GLU A 869 20.44 3.54 -16.70
C GLU A 869 20.26 4.33 -15.39
N CYS A 870 19.22 5.16 -15.29
CA CYS A 870 18.90 5.92 -14.08
C CYS A 870 18.54 5.00 -12.90
N LEU A 871 17.72 3.98 -13.16
CA LEU A 871 17.34 2.99 -12.15
C LEU A 871 18.54 2.10 -11.75
N GLN A 872 19.44 1.77 -12.69
CA GLN A 872 20.68 1.02 -12.41
C GLN A 872 21.69 1.80 -11.55
N SER A 873 21.90 3.08 -11.86
CA SER A 873 22.85 3.94 -11.15
C SER A 873 22.38 4.28 -9.73
N THR A 874 21.08 4.47 -9.52
CA THR A 874 20.51 4.77 -8.20
C THR A 874 20.56 3.57 -7.26
N ASN A 875 20.33 2.35 -7.77
CA ASN A 875 20.52 1.11 -7.00
C ASN A 875 21.99 0.85 -6.62
N SER A 876 22.95 1.40 -7.37
CA SER A 876 24.38 1.27 -7.07
C SER A 876 24.86 2.25 -5.98
N ALA A 877 24.22 3.41 -5.85
CA ALA A 877 24.59 4.46 -4.89
C ALA A 877 24.05 4.25 -3.47
N ALA A 878 22.90 3.56 -3.32
CA ALA A 878 22.31 3.24 -2.02
C ALA A 878 23.17 2.28 -1.16
N GLY A 879 24.09 1.52 -1.77
CA GLY A 879 24.97 0.56 -1.08
C GLY A 879 26.20 1.16 -0.38
N SER A 880 26.38 2.49 -0.35
CA SER A 880 27.64 3.12 0.09
C SER A 880 27.55 4.16 1.23
N ALA A 881 26.39 4.43 1.83
CA ALA A 881 26.27 5.49 2.85
C ALA A 881 26.09 4.94 4.28
N ALA A 882 27.06 5.20 5.15
CA ALA A 882 27.02 4.91 6.58
C ALA A 882 26.10 5.87 7.34
N SER A 883 25.36 5.34 8.33
CA SER A 883 24.33 6.01 9.13
C SER A 883 24.86 7.12 10.07
N PRO A 884 24.20 8.29 10.19
CA PRO A 884 24.33 9.20 11.32
C PRO A 884 23.25 8.96 12.40
N GLU A 885 23.64 9.21 13.65
CA GLU A 885 22.92 8.93 14.90
C GLU A 885 21.66 9.78 15.14
N ALA A 886 20.69 9.18 15.85
CA ALA A 886 19.40 9.77 16.21
C ALA A 886 19.47 10.68 17.44
N VAL A 887 18.86 11.87 17.35
CA VAL A 887 18.53 12.75 18.48
C VAL A 887 17.04 12.62 18.79
N ALA A 888 16.72 12.41 20.07
CA ALA A 888 15.40 12.10 20.60
C ALA A 888 14.47 13.32 20.68
N GLU A 889 13.17 13.10 20.45
CA GLU A 889 12.10 14.08 20.61
C GLU A 889 10.94 13.49 21.45
N PRO A 890 10.34 14.22 22.42
CA PRO A 890 9.35 13.67 23.34
C PRO A 890 7.88 13.91 22.92
N GLU A 891 7.07 12.88 23.19
CA GLU A 891 5.67 12.86 23.65
C GLU A 891 4.63 13.80 22.99
N ARG A 892 3.86 13.24 22.05
CA ARG A 892 2.64 13.83 21.47
C ARG A 892 1.45 12.87 21.59
N GLN A 893 1.02 12.59 22.82
CA GLN A 893 -0.21 11.83 23.11
C GLN A 893 -1.11 12.67 24.02
N GLU A 894 -1.97 13.51 23.42
CA GLU A 894 -3.22 14.04 23.97
C GLU A 894 -3.80 15.08 23.00
N ARG A 895 -4.45 14.63 21.91
CA ARG A 895 -5.38 15.48 21.12
C ARG A 895 -6.22 14.78 20.05
N LEU A 896 -6.59 13.51 20.26
CA LEU A 896 -7.51 12.78 19.36
C LEU A 896 -8.66 12.18 20.15
N GLN A 897 -9.44 13.02 20.82
CA GLN A 897 -10.71 12.65 21.47
C GLN A 897 -11.65 13.86 21.57
N SER A 898 -11.89 14.57 20.46
CA SER A 898 -12.98 15.56 20.38
C SER A 898 -13.21 16.00 18.94
N THR A 899 -13.89 15.16 18.16
CA THR A 899 -14.65 15.54 16.94
C THR A 899 -15.31 14.29 16.37
N ARG A 900 -16.31 13.75 17.08
CA ARG A 900 -17.15 12.65 16.56
C ARG A 900 -18.64 12.80 16.83
N ASP A 901 -19.09 14.01 17.15
CA ASP A 901 -20.51 14.35 17.29
C ASP A 901 -20.75 15.74 16.68
N GLU A 902 -21.04 15.80 15.37
CA GLU A 902 -21.85 16.85 14.73
C GLU A 902 -22.06 16.52 13.25
N TYR A 903 -22.85 15.47 12.98
CA TYR A 903 -23.66 15.35 11.76
C TYR A 903 -24.95 14.61 12.14
N HIS A 904 -25.85 15.34 12.79
CA HIS A 904 -27.28 15.09 12.82
C HIS A 904 -28.04 16.39 12.65
#